data_AF-A0A662IN01-F1
#
_entry.id   AF-A0A662IN01-F1
#
_cell.length_a   1.000
_cell.length_b   1.000
_cell.length_c   1.000
_cell.angle_alpha   90.00
_cell.angle_beta   90.00
_cell.angle_gamma   90.00
#
_symmetry.space_group_name_H-M   'P 1'
#
loop_
_entity.id
_entity.type
_entity.pdbx_description
1 polymer ?
#
loop_
_entity_poly.entity_id
_entity_poly.type
_entity_poly.pdbx_seq_one_letter_code
_entity_poly.pdbx_strand_id
1 'polypeptide(L)'
;MESGKEGTKRISEGAEVLKKWRTDDTFHAHKRKRISSFPEFRRRDEAISKVFLVFLVIAILSSSITSIVETANATEPLKEWRKTFGGKSDDKGISVQQTSDGGYIIVGGTKSFGGRWGSVYLIKTDDKGSEEWNKTFCEGMESYGSSVQQTSDGGYIIVGSAYTTYKASYVGPHGLYGGYVSDVYLIKTNKNGKEEWNKTFGGGDHDGGYSVQQTSDGGYIIVGGTKSYAVGGIDVYIIKTDINGDEEWNRTFGGSGDDLGISVQQTSDGGYIIVGYTNSFTFFGPDIYLIKTDKNGKVEWSKTFGGKDEDGGSFIQQTPDGGYIIVGYTKSFGAGDADVWLIKTDINGDEEWNRTFGGSGDDLGISVQQTSDGGYIIVGYTESFGAGDADVWLIKTDDEGNEEWSKTLGGKDNDRGFSVQQTSDGGYVIVGYTESFGAGDADVWLVKTTSPTAVNTINGFILVFFPFIGATFKIIWDRRRGKPKITKPIENWKANVLVIAYLITTFWLFYLFYDFALSETYDWRNFRILAFILYVFSFLIIYIILIFYLFKKKEILKSLSYLSIALFLSLILLTSFPPYYDIIKYIYWEYITGILGYFSLPFVLSFVCLYVAKRYGEILIVKGEEIKIPTAPTFPPELEQYSDAEYIGGGGFAWVFRATRKDGKKVAIKIPAIKDEKTGAFFLREVANWSALEHENIVKL
;
A
#
# COMPACT_ATOMS: atom_id res chain seq x y z
N MET A 1 48.00 -13.37 -66.11
CA MET A 1 48.02 -11.98 -66.63
C MET A 1 46.91 -11.26 -65.91
N GLU A 2 47.24 -10.74 -64.73
CA GLU A 2 47.39 -9.30 -64.42
C GLU A 2 46.03 -8.62 -64.21
N SER A 3 45.77 -7.74 -63.25
CA SER A 3 46.34 -7.33 -61.95
C SER A 3 45.37 -6.27 -61.39
N GLY A 4 45.26 -6.12 -60.07
CA GLY A 4 44.50 -5.03 -59.42
C GLY A 4 43.98 -5.45 -58.05
N LYS A 5 44.73 -5.17 -56.96
CA LYS A 5 44.50 -4.09 -55.96
C LYS A 5 43.11 -4.19 -55.30
N GLU A 6 42.94 -4.20 -53.98
CA GLU A 6 43.77 -3.74 -52.86
C GLU A 6 43.24 -4.40 -51.57
N GLY A 7 44.13 -4.63 -50.60
CA GLY A 7 43.89 -5.55 -49.49
C GLY A 7 42.97 -5.03 -48.37
N THR A 8 41.92 -5.81 -48.11
CA THR A 8 41.30 -5.98 -46.78
C THR A 8 42.12 -6.99 -45.96
N LYS A 9 42.56 -6.61 -44.76
CA LYS A 9 43.30 -7.49 -43.85
C LYS A 9 42.34 -8.05 -42.78
N ARG A 10 41.86 -9.28 -42.98
CA ARG A 10 41.21 -10.11 -41.96
C ARG A 10 41.80 -11.53 -42.03
N ILE A 11 42.29 -11.97 -40.87
CA ILE A 11 42.25 -13.34 -40.34
C ILE A 11 43.28 -14.37 -40.88
N SER A 12 43.84 -15.10 -39.89
CA SER A 12 44.42 -16.44 -39.87
C SER A 12 45.82 -16.74 -40.45
N GLU A 13 46.68 -17.16 -39.52
CA GLU A 13 47.50 -18.39 -39.58
C GLU A 13 48.82 -18.36 -40.34
N GLY A 14 49.87 -18.00 -39.61
CA GLY A 14 51.18 -18.63 -39.72
C GLY A 14 51.26 -19.82 -38.77
N ALA A 15 50.55 -20.89 -39.08
CA ALA A 15 50.81 -22.20 -38.53
C ALA A 15 52.13 -22.70 -39.14
N GLU A 16 53.24 -22.58 -38.40
CA GLU A 16 54.41 -23.41 -38.64
C GLU A 16 54.13 -24.80 -38.07
N VAL A 17 53.43 -25.58 -38.88
CA VAL A 17 53.24 -27.01 -38.75
C VAL A 17 54.55 -27.70 -39.11
N LEU A 18 55.45 -27.81 -38.14
CA LEU A 18 56.25 -29.03 -37.98
C LEU A 18 56.16 -29.37 -36.50
N LYS A 19 55.21 -30.26 -36.18
CA LYS A 19 55.53 -31.68 -35.98
C LYS A 19 56.39 -31.83 -34.73
N LYS A 20 56.00 -32.58 -33.72
CA LYS A 20 55.09 -33.71 -33.66
C LYS A 20 55.21 -34.14 -32.19
N TRP A 21 54.13 -34.63 -31.61
CA TRP A 21 54.08 -35.94 -30.92
C TRP A 21 55.30 -36.27 -30.03
N ARG A 22 55.18 -36.60 -28.75
CA ARG A 22 54.19 -37.45 -28.07
C ARG A 22 54.87 -37.80 -26.73
N THR A 23 54.05 -38.06 -25.71
CA THR A 23 54.25 -39.07 -24.65
C THR A 23 55.56 -39.09 -23.84
N ASP A 24 55.33 -39.02 -22.53
CA ASP A 24 55.82 -39.95 -21.53
C ASP A 24 57.31 -40.04 -21.19
N ASP A 25 57.46 -40.08 -19.87
CA ASP A 25 58.31 -40.98 -19.14
C ASP A 25 59.80 -40.65 -18.91
N THR A 26 60.09 -40.78 -17.62
CA THR A 26 61.34 -41.11 -16.94
C THR A 26 62.18 -39.95 -16.41
N PHE A 27 62.18 -39.71 -15.09
CA PHE A 27 62.89 -40.44 -14.02
C PHE A 27 64.42 -40.37 -14.14
N HIS A 28 65.05 -39.62 -13.24
CA HIS A 28 66.20 -40.00 -12.38
C HIS A 28 66.47 -38.77 -11.47
N ALA A 29 66.67 -38.85 -10.15
CA ALA A 29 67.29 -39.90 -9.36
C ALA A 29 66.83 -39.92 -7.88
N HIS A 30 66.48 -41.13 -7.42
CA HIS A 30 66.91 -41.79 -6.18
C HIS A 30 66.94 -41.05 -4.83
N LYS A 31 65.87 -41.30 -4.06
CA LYS A 31 65.81 -41.78 -2.65
C LYS A 31 67.07 -41.59 -1.76
N ARG A 32 66.86 -40.95 -0.60
CA ARG A 32 66.95 -41.62 0.72
C ARG A 32 66.14 -40.88 1.81
N LYS A 33 65.72 -41.69 2.79
CA LYS A 33 64.63 -41.54 3.77
C LYS A 33 65.00 -40.74 5.02
N ARG A 34 63.94 -40.13 5.61
CA ARG A 34 63.51 -40.07 7.03
C ARG A 34 64.28 -39.24 8.09
N ILE A 35 63.48 -38.31 8.64
CA ILE A 35 63.14 -38.05 10.07
C ILE A 35 63.92 -36.95 10.84
N SER A 36 63.06 -36.09 11.43
CA SER A 36 63.16 -35.24 12.63
C SER A 36 64.05 -33.99 12.66
N SER A 37 63.43 -32.81 12.65
CA SER A 37 63.24 -31.96 13.86
C SER A 37 62.58 -30.60 13.50
N PHE A 38 61.48 -30.27 14.18
CA PHE A 38 60.89 -28.91 14.32
C PHE A 38 61.67 -28.13 15.42
N PRO A 39 61.48 -26.82 15.75
CA PRO A 39 60.32 -25.93 15.45
C PRO A 39 60.60 -24.40 15.27
N GLU A 40 59.50 -23.65 15.10
CA GLU A 40 59.25 -22.28 15.62
C GLU A 40 59.96 -21.06 14.98
N PHE A 41 59.37 -20.45 13.94
CA PHE A 41 59.20 -18.98 13.75
C PHE A 41 58.55 -18.64 12.39
N ARG A 42 57.32 -19.12 12.09
CA ARG A 42 56.65 -18.73 10.82
C ARG A 42 55.12 -18.94 10.78
N ARG A 43 54.39 -18.51 11.82
CA ARG A 43 52.91 -18.65 11.88
C ARG A 43 52.15 -17.41 12.37
N ARG A 44 52.63 -16.19 12.10
CA ARG A 44 51.85 -14.97 12.42
C ARG A 44 51.42 -14.14 11.20
N ASP A 45 52.14 -14.16 10.09
CA ASP A 45 51.84 -13.23 8.99
C ASP A 45 50.85 -13.75 7.93
N GLU A 46 50.72 -15.07 7.74
CA GLU A 46 49.71 -15.63 6.81
C GLU A 46 48.28 -15.58 7.36
N ALA A 47 48.10 -15.55 8.69
CA ALA A 47 46.78 -15.50 9.31
C ALA A 47 46.15 -14.11 9.20
N ILE A 48 46.96 -13.06 9.36
CA ILE A 48 46.47 -11.67 9.28
C ILE A 48 46.07 -11.32 7.84
N SER A 49 46.84 -11.76 6.85
CA SER A 49 46.51 -11.51 5.44
C SER A 49 45.25 -12.25 4.97
N LYS A 50 44.97 -13.46 5.49
CA LYS A 50 43.74 -14.21 5.16
C LYS A 50 42.51 -13.64 5.85
N VAL A 51 42.65 -13.15 7.09
CA VAL A 51 41.57 -12.46 7.80
C VAL A 51 41.20 -11.15 7.11
N PHE A 52 42.18 -10.36 6.66
CA PHE A 52 41.92 -9.10 5.95
C PHE A 52 41.23 -9.32 4.59
N LEU A 53 41.61 -10.37 3.85
CA LEU A 53 40.97 -10.74 2.60
C LEU A 53 39.51 -11.17 2.80
N VAL A 54 39.23 -11.92 3.87
CA VAL A 54 37.87 -12.33 4.25
C VAL A 54 37.01 -11.13 4.63
N PHE A 55 37.55 -10.17 5.40
CA PHE A 55 36.82 -8.93 5.74
C PHE A 55 36.55 -8.06 4.51
N LEU A 56 37.48 -7.98 3.55
CA LEU A 56 37.29 -7.24 2.31
C LEU A 56 36.23 -7.90 1.42
N VAL A 57 36.23 -9.22 1.31
CA VAL A 57 35.20 -9.98 0.57
C VAL A 57 33.83 -9.86 1.22
N ILE A 58 33.75 -9.90 2.55
CA ILE A 58 32.49 -9.66 3.29
C ILE A 58 32.00 -8.22 3.10
N ALA A 59 32.89 -7.23 3.13
CA ALA A 59 32.52 -5.83 2.90
C ALA A 59 31.99 -5.62 1.48
N ILE A 60 32.65 -6.18 0.46
CA ILE A 60 32.21 -6.12 -0.93
C ILE A 60 30.86 -6.83 -1.08
N LEU A 61 30.71 -8.06 -0.59
CA LEU A 61 29.44 -8.80 -0.65
C LEU A 61 28.32 -8.08 0.11
N SER A 62 28.60 -7.46 1.26
CA SER A 62 27.61 -6.70 2.02
C SER A 62 27.15 -5.43 1.30
N SER A 63 28.08 -4.74 0.62
CA SER A 63 27.77 -3.56 -0.19
C SER A 63 26.98 -3.94 -1.46
N SER A 64 27.25 -5.11 -2.03
CA SER A 64 26.50 -5.67 -3.15
C SER A 64 25.08 -6.11 -2.75
N ILE A 65 24.90 -6.58 -1.50
CA ILE A 65 23.58 -6.96 -0.98
C ILE A 65 22.73 -5.72 -0.68
N THR A 66 23.29 -4.64 -0.15
CA THR A 66 22.53 -3.38 0.01
C THR A 66 22.06 -2.81 -1.33
N SER A 67 22.88 -2.90 -2.40
CA SER A 67 22.42 -2.51 -3.74
C SER A 67 21.40 -3.48 -4.35
N ILE A 68 21.38 -4.76 -3.94
CA ILE A 68 20.37 -5.75 -4.35
C ILE A 68 19.04 -5.52 -3.59
N VAL A 69 19.08 -5.02 -2.35
CA VAL A 69 17.89 -4.73 -1.55
C VAL A 69 17.18 -3.45 -2.02
N GLU A 70 17.90 -2.44 -2.48
CA GLU A 70 17.31 -1.27 -3.16
C GLU A 70 16.77 -1.58 -4.57
N THR A 71 17.09 -2.76 -5.14
CA THR A 71 16.63 -3.17 -6.49
C THR A 71 15.63 -4.33 -6.48
N ALA A 72 15.09 -4.70 -5.32
CA ALA A 72 13.91 -5.57 -5.26
C ALA A 72 12.66 -4.74 -5.57
N ASN A 73 12.54 -4.27 -6.82
CA ASN A 73 11.30 -3.70 -7.35
C ASN A 73 10.17 -4.71 -7.08
N ALA A 74 9.03 -4.22 -6.57
CA ALA A 74 7.81 -5.02 -6.52
C ALA A 74 7.60 -5.63 -7.91
N THR A 75 7.62 -6.96 -8.02
CA THR A 75 7.42 -7.60 -9.32
C THR A 75 5.99 -7.31 -9.75
N GLU A 76 5.80 -6.85 -10.98
CA GLU A 76 4.48 -6.54 -11.55
C GLU A 76 3.46 -7.65 -11.27
N PRO A 77 2.18 -7.29 -11.03
CA PRO A 77 1.15 -8.30 -10.83
C PRO A 77 1.00 -9.17 -12.08
N LEU A 78 1.12 -10.48 -11.88
CA LEU A 78 0.86 -11.46 -12.92
C LEU A 78 -0.65 -11.61 -13.08
N LYS A 79 -1.11 -11.78 -14.33
CA LYS A 79 -2.51 -12.10 -14.60
C LYS A 79 -2.79 -13.51 -14.07
N GLU A 80 -3.77 -13.64 -13.18
CA GLU A 80 -4.14 -14.92 -12.59
C GLU A 80 -5.12 -15.66 -13.50
N TRP A 81 -6.22 -15.01 -13.86
CA TRP A 81 -7.23 -15.54 -14.76
C TRP A 81 -8.07 -14.43 -15.43
N ARG A 82 -8.79 -14.79 -16.48
CA ARG A 82 -9.83 -13.96 -17.12
C ARG A 82 -11.05 -14.80 -17.46
N LYS A 83 -12.23 -14.17 -17.45
CA LYS A 83 -13.53 -14.78 -17.75
C LYS A 83 -14.34 -13.81 -18.61
N THR A 84 -15.14 -14.36 -19.51
CA THR A 84 -16.10 -13.61 -20.32
C THR A 84 -17.49 -14.11 -20.02
N PHE A 85 -18.47 -13.21 -19.94
CA PHE A 85 -19.88 -13.54 -19.75
C PHE A 85 -20.74 -12.76 -20.73
N GLY A 86 -21.66 -13.45 -21.40
CA GLY A 86 -22.44 -12.88 -22.47
C GLY A 86 -22.95 -13.94 -23.42
N GLY A 87 -23.60 -13.52 -24.50
CA GLY A 87 -24.31 -14.37 -25.44
C GLY A 87 -23.85 -14.23 -26.89
N LYS A 88 -24.58 -13.48 -27.70
CA LYS A 88 -24.27 -13.28 -29.13
C LYS A 88 -24.30 -11.80 -29.53
N SER A 89 -24.66 -10.93 -28.60
CA SER A 89 -24.89 -9.51 -28.78
C SER A 89 -24.25 -8.79 -27.61
N ASP A 90 -24.21 -7.45 -27.64
CA ASP A 90 -23.51 -6.67 -26.62
C ASP A 90 -23.91 -7.01 -25.18
N ASP A 91 -22.91 -7.36 -24.38
CA ASP A 91 -22.96 -7.56 -22.95
C ASP A 91 -21.78 -6.81 -22.32
N LYS A 92 -22.04 -5.93 -21.35
CA LYS A 92 -21.03 -5.03 -20.79
C LYS A 92 -21.06 -5.06 -19.28
N GLY A 93 -19.89 -5.25 -18.64
CA GLY A 93 -19.75 -5.11 -17.19
C GLY A 93 -19.28 -3.70 -16.84
N ILE A 94 -19.93 -3.10 -15.85
CA ILE A 94 -19.70 -1.70 -15.45
C ILE A 94 -19.13 -1.60 -14.03
N SER A 95 -19.66 -2.39 -13.09
CA SER A 95 -19.25 -2.34 -11.68
C SER A 95 -19.04 -3.74 -11.13
N VAL A 96 -17.99 -3.89 -10.29
CA VAL A 96 -17.65 -5.15 -9.61
C VAL A 96 -17.37 -4.91 -8.13
N GLN A 97 -17.75 -5.88 -7.31
CA GLN A 97 -17.36 -5.93 -5.91
C GLN A 97 -17.08 -7.37 -5.47
N GLN A 98 -15.98 -7.57 -4.73
CA GLN A 98 -15.69 -8.79 -4.00
C GLN A 98 -16.71 -8.94 -2.87
N THR A 99 -17.38 -10.09 -2.84
CA THR A 99 -18.41 -10.42 -1.86
C THR A 99 -17.82 -11.06 -0.62
N SER A 100 -18.56 -11.02 0.49
CA SER A 100 -18.16 -11.55 1.80
C SER A 100 -17.79 -13.03 1.81
N ASP A 101 -18.25 -13.81 0.82
CA ASP A 101 -17.93 -15.22 0.60
C ASP A 101 -16.63 -15.44 -0.20
N GLY A 102 -15.95 -14.36 -0.61
CA GLY A 102 -14.72 -14.37 -1.41
C GLY A 102 -14.94 -14.31 -2.92
N GLY A 103 -16.18 -14.49 -3.40
CA GLY A 103 -16.54 -14.38 -4.82
C GLY A 103 -16.70 -12.94 -5.29
N TYR A 104 -17.31 -12.74 -6.46
CA TYR A 104 -17.53 -11.40 -7.03
C TYR A 104 -18.95 -11.22 -7.54
N ILE A 105 -19.55 -10.07 -7.24
CA ILE A 105 -20.79 -9.60 -7.84
C ILE A 105 -20.46 -8.54 -8.89
N ILE A 106 -21.07 -8.66 -10.06
CA ILE A 106 -20.84 -7.81 -11.22
C ILE A 106 -22.19 -7.32 -11.72
N VAL A 107 -22.26 -6.04 -12.11
CA VAL A 107 -23.42 -5.51 -12.81
C VAL A 107 -23.04 -4.76 -14.08
N GLY A 108 -23.96 -4.77 -15.04
CA GLY A 108 -23.91 -3.91 -16.22
C GLY A 108 -25.14 -4.09 -17.10
N GLY A 109 -24.94 -4.20 -18.42
CA GLY A 109 -25.99 -4.33 -19.42
C GLY A 109 -25.86 -5.60 -20.25
N THR A 110 -26.99 -6.16 -20.69
CA THR A 110 -27.05 -7.28 -21.64
C THR A 110 -28.08 -7.02 -22.73
N LYS A 111 -27.70 -7.28 -23.98
CA LYS A 111 -28.62 -7.41 -25.13
C LYS A 111 -28.81 -8.86 -25.56
N SER A 112 -27.97 -9.76 -25.03
CA SER A 112 -28.08 -11.20 -25.28
C SER A 112 -29.20 -11.87 -24.50
N PHE A 113 -29.54 -11.35 -23.32
CA PHE A 113 -30.49 -11.95 -22.39
C PHE A 113 -31.54 -10.95 -21.92
N GLY A 114 -32.77 -11.40 -21.66
CA GLY A 114 -33.83 -10.55 -21.12
C GLY A 114 -34.63 -9.78 -22.19
N GLY A 115 -34.83 -8.48 -21.94
CA GLY A 115 -35.65 -7.59 -22.76
C GLY A 115 -35.15 -7.41 -24.18
N ARG A 116 -36.01 -6.92 -25.08
CA ARG A 116 -35.73 -6.83 -26.53
C ARG A 116 -34.56 -5.89 -26.88
N TRP A 117 -34.32 -4.87 -26.05
CA TRP A 117 -33.38 -3.78 -26.37
C TRP A 117 -32.21 -3.67 -25.39
N GLY A 118 -32.35 -4.23 -24.18
CA GLY A 118 -31.33 -4.21 -23.14
C GLY A 118 -31.93 -4.56 -21.79
N SER A 119 -31.14 -5.14 -20.91
CA SER A 119 -31.52 -5.41 -19.51
C SER A 119 -30.33 -5.21 -18.58
N VAL A 120 -30.60 -4.89 -17.32
CA VAL A 120 -29.60 -4.95 -16.25
C VAL A 120 -29.13 -6.39 -16.17
N TYR A 121 -27.82 -6.61 -16.21
CA TYR A 121 -27.21 -7.93 -16.09
C TYR A 121 -26.45 -8.05 -14.78
N LEU A 122 -26.90 -8.91 -13.88
CA LEU A 122 -26.27 -9.16 -12.58
C LEU A 122 -25.66 -10.57 -12.58
N ILE A 123 -24.35 -10.65 -12.37
CA ILE A 123 -23.60 -11.92 -12.41
C ILE A 123 -22.91 -12.12 -11.06
N LYS A 124 -23.10 -13.29 -10.46
CA LYS A 124 -22.35 -13.74 -9.29
C LYS A 124 -21.39 -14.85 -9.68
N THR A 125 -20.17 -14.73 -9.17
CA THR A 125 -19.09 -15.69 -9.38
C THR A 125 -18.50 -16.18 -8.07
N ASP A 126 -17.84 -17.33 -8.14
CA ASP A 126 -16.94 -17.82 -7.09
C ASP A 126 -15.61 -17.02 -7.06
N ASP A 127 -14.73 -17.37 -6.14
CA ASP A 127 -13.41 -16.74 -5.97
C ASP A 127 -12.45 -16.93 -7.17
N LYS A 128 -12.78 -17.86 -8.08
CA LYS A 128 -12.03 -18.19 -9.31
C LYS A 128 -12.70 -17.62 -10.56
N GLY A 129 -13.73 -16.80 -10.41
CA GLY A 129 -14.50 -16.21 -11.49
C GLY A 129 -15.40 -17.20 -12.24
N SER A 130 -15.64 -18.41 -11.71
CA SER A 130 -16.66 -19.29 -12.28
C SER A 130 -18.04 -18.75 -11.94
N GLU A 131 -18.94 -18.72 -12.92
CA GLU A 131 -20.32 -18.28 -12.69
C GLU A 131 -21.04 -19.23 -11.71
N GLU A 132 -21.64 -18.66 -10.67
CA GLU A 132 -22.54 -19.37 -9.76
C GLU A 132 -23.99 -19.19 -10.21
N TRP A 133 -24.35 -17.95 -10.55
CA TRP A 133 -25.64 -17.60 -11.12
C TRP A 133 -25.58 -16.23 -11.80
N ASN A 134 -26.49 -16.02 -12.75
CA ASN A 134 -26.79 -14.71 -13.30
C ASN A 134 -28.29 -14.40 -13.22
N LYS A 135 -28.63 -13.13 -13.32
CA LYS A 135 -30.00 -12.58 -13.28
C LYS A 135 -30.10 -11.41 -14.24
N THR A 136 -31.27 -11.24 -14.85
CA THR A 136 -31.60 -10.08 -15.66
C THR A 136 -32.80 -9.35 -15.09
N PHE A 137 -32.74 -8.01 -15.13
CA PHE A 137 -33.83 -7.14 -14.70
C PHE A 137 -34.10 -6.10 -15.77
N CYS A 138 -35.37 -5.85 -16.05
CA CYS A 138 -35.77 -4.90 -17.08
C CYS A 138 -37.09 -4.27 -16.63
N GLU A 139 -37.12 -2.94 -16.65
CA GLU A 139 -38.34 -2.17 -16.51
C GLU A 139 -38.56 -1.35 -17.79
N GLY A 140 -39.77 -1.40 -18.33
CA GLY A 140 -40.09 -0.77 -19.61
C GLY A 140 -39.49 -1.51 -20.81
N MET A 141 -38.86 -0.77 -21.71
CA MET A 141 -38.32 -1.33 -22.97
C MET A 141 -36.86 -1.75 -22.89
N GLU A 142 -36.10 -1.08 -22.04
CA GLU A 142 -34.65 -1.15 -21.99
C GLU A 142 -34.19 -0.71 -20.60
N SER A 143 -33.20 -1.39 -20.03
CA SER A 143 -32.60 -0.99 -18.76
C SER A 143 -31.12 -1.38 -18.72
N TYR A 144 -30.31 -0.60 -17.99
CA TYR A 144 -28.87 -0.82 -17.84
C TYR A 144 -28.46 -0.60 -16.39
N GLY A 145 -27.60 -1.46 -15.85
CA GLY A 145 -27.04 -1.28 -14.52
C GLY A 145 -25.73 -0.50 -14.57
N SER A 146 -25.54 0.39 -13.60
CA SER A 146 -24.36 1.28 -13.51
C SER A 146 -23.50 0.98 -12.28
N SER A 147 -24.10 0.56 -11.16
CA SER A 147 -23.37 0.31 -9.92
C SER A 147 -24.04 -0.77 -9.07
N VAL A 148 -23.24 -1.58 -8.39
CA VAL A 148 -23.69 -2.63 -7.47
C VAL A 148 -22.93 -2.58 -6.16
N GLN A 149 -23.63 -2.85 -5.06
CA GLN A 149 -23.01 -3.07 -3.76
C GLN A 149 -23.71 -4.21 -3.00
N GLN A 150 -22.92 -5.08 -2.37
CA GLN A 150 -23.39 -6.03 -1.38
C GLN A 150 -23.86 -5.28 -0.13
N THR A 151 -25.10 -5.53 0.25
CA THR A 151 -25.72 -4.93 1.44
C THR A 151 -25.39 -5.72 2.69
N SER A 152 -25.53 -5.08 3.85
CA SER A 152 -25.22 -5.67 5.17
C SER A 152 -26.02 -6.94 5.53
N ASP A 153 -27.18 -7.15 4.90
CA ASP A 153 -27.99 -8.38 4.99
C ASP A 153 -27.48 -9.52 4.08
N GLY A 154 -26.40 -9.28 3.33
CA GLY A 154 -25.81 -10.20 2.35
C GLY A 154 -26.47 -10.19 0.97
N GLY A 155 -27.52 -9.39 0.76
CA GLY A 155 -28.12 -9.12 -0.53
C GLY A 155 -27.32 -8.13 -1.38
N TYR A 156 -27.94 -7.59 -2.43
CA TYR A 156 -27.30 -6.62 -3.31
C TYR A 156 -28.25 -5.48 -3.67
N ILE A 157 -27.73 -4.26 -3.61
CA ILE A 157 -28.38 -3.06 -4.15
C ILE A 157 -27.72 -2.72 -5.49
N ILE A 158 -28.55 -2.44 -6.49
CA ILE A 158 -28.14 -2.09 -7.85
C ILE A 158 -28.82 -0.79 -8.23
N VAL A 159 -28.10 0.11 -8.89
CA VAL A 159 -28.72 1.26 -9.56
C VAL A 159 -28.35 1.30 -11.04
N GLY A 160 -29.23 1.91 -11.83
CA GLY A 160 -29.02 2.17 -13.23
C GLY A 160 -30.11 3.07 -13.82
N SER A 161 -30.42 2.85 -15.10
CA SER A 161 -31.47 3.59 -15.81
C SER A 161 -32.47 2.63 -16.46
N ALA A 162 -33.76 2.99 -16.44
CA ALA A 162 -34.83 2.26 -17.12
C ALA A 162 -35.60 3.18 -18.07
N TYR A 163 -35.89 2.73 -19.29
CA TYR A 163 -36.65 3.47 -20.29
C TYR A 163 -38.12 3.05 -20.25
N THR A 164 -38.91 3.75 -19.42
CA THR A 164 -40.23 3.29 -18.95
C THR A 164 -41.39 3.90 -19.74
N THR A 165 -41.29 5.17 -20.15
CA THR A 165 -42.46 5.94 -20.61
C THR A 165 -42.25 6.51 -22.01
N TYR A 166 -43.20 6.24 -22.92
CA TYR A 166 -43.20 6.84 -24.26
C TYR A 166 -43.75 8.27 -24.21
N LYS A 167 -42.91 9.25 -24.53
CA LYS A 167 -43.28 10.66 -24.65
C LYS A 167 -43.48 11.01 -26.12
N ALA A 168 -44.74 11.31 -26.49
CA ALA A 168 -45.03 11.87 -27.81
C ALA A 168 -44.48 13.31 -27.88
N SER A 169 -43.51 13.54 -28.76
CA SER A 169 -42.79 14.81 -28.90
C SER A 169 -43.47 15.76 -29.89
N TYR A 170 -44.14 15.26 -30.93
CA TYR A 170 -44.94 16.07 -31.87
C TYR A 170 -45.88 15.20 -32.75
N VAL A 171 -46.98 15.77 -33.23
CA VAL A 171 -47.90 15.12 -34.20
C VAL A 171 -47.60 15.58 -35.62
N GLY A 172 -46.94 14.73 -36.40
CA GLY A 172 -46.68 14.98 -37.82
C GLY A 172 -47.79 14.44 -38.74
N PRO A 173 -47.76 14.79 -40.04
CA PRO A 173 -48.73 14.31 -41.04
C PRO A 173 -48.71 12.77 -41.24
N HIS A 174 -47.72 12.07 -40.68
CA HIS A 174 -47.61 10.60 -40.69
C HIS A 174 -47.80 9.95 -39.31
N GLY A 175 -48.23 10.70 -38.29
CA GLY A 175 -48.54 10.17 -36.95
C GLY A 175 -47.80 10.85 -35.80
N LEU A 176 -47.85 10.21 -34.63
CA LEU A 176 -47.15 10.63 -33.42
C LEU A 176 -45.66 10.30 -33.54
N TYR A 177 -44.80 11.32 -33.45
CA TYR A 177 -43.36 11.16 -33.28
C TYR A 177 -43.02 11.40 -31.82
N GLY A 178 -42.43 10.41 -31.16
CA GLY A 178 -42.10 10.42 -29.74
C GLY A 178 -40.95 9.48 -29.41
N GLY A 179 -40.32 9.69 -28.25
CA GLY A 179 -39.21 8.89 -27.74
C GLY A 179 -39.48 8.41 -26.31
N TYR A 180 -38.73 7.43 -25.83
CA TYR A 180 -38.81 6.98 -24.44
C TYR A 180 -38.01 7.90 -23.54
N VAL A 181 -38.54 8.22 -22.36
CA VAL A 181 -37.79 8.87 -21.28
C VAL A 181 -37.20 7.80 -20.36
N SER A 182 -36.05 8.13 -19.75
CA SER A 182 -35.36 7.26 -18.80
C SER A 182 -35.61 7.74 -17.38
N ASP A 183 -35.69 6.81 -16.44
CA ASP A 183 -35.75 7.07 -15.00
C ASP A 183 -34.58 6.36 -14.29
N VAL A 184 -34.21 6.84 -13.10
CA VAL A 184 -33.32 6.11 -12.18
C VAL A 184 -34.00 4.81 -11.78
N TYR A 185 -33.32 3.67 -11.94
CA TYR A 185 -33.84 2.35 -11.57
C TYR A 185 -33.02 1.74 -10.44
N LEU A 186 -33.65 1.55 -9.28
CA LEU A 186 -33.03 0.99 -8.07
C LEU A 186 -33.60 -0.39 -7.79
N ILE A 187 -32.74 -1.40 -7.67
CA ILE A 187 -33.15 -2.80 -7.48
C ILE A 187 -32.48 -3.36 -6.25
N LYS A 188 -33.27 -3.96 -5.35
CA LYS A 188 -32.76 -4.74 -4.23
C LYS A 188 -33.00 -6.23 -4.48
N THR A 189 -31.96 -7.00 -4.25
CA THR A 189 -32.00 -8.46 -4.33
C THR A 189 -31.54 -9.08 -3.02
N ASN A 190 -31.95 -10.32 -2.79
CA ASN A 190 -31.35 -11.16 -1.76
C ASN A 190 -30.00 -11.75 -2.22
N LYS A 191 -29.31 -12.45 -1.33
CA LYS A 191 -28.00 -13.07 -1.61
C LYS A 191 -27.95 -14.05 -2.79
N ASN A 192 -29.10 -14.55 -3.25
CA ASN A 192 -29.19 -15.46 -4.39
C ASN A 192 -29.60 -14.74 -5.70
N GLY A 193 -29.59 -13.39 -5.68
CA GLY A 193 -29.98 -12.55 -6.81
C GLY A 193 -31.49 -12.54 -7.09
N LYS A 194 -32.33 -13.07 -6.20
CA LYS A 194 -33.79 -12.93 -6.37
C LYS A 194 -34.18 -11.52 -5.94
N GLU A 195 -34.91 -10.83 -6.80
CA GLU A 195 -35.50 -9.52 -6.52
C GLU A 195 -36.38 -9.56 -5.27
N GLU A 196 -36.16 -8.59 -4.39
CA GLU A 196 -37.00 -8.33 -3.21
C GLU A 196 -37.94 -7.16 -3.48
N TRP A 197 -37.40 -6.09 -4.04
CA TRP A 197 -38.15 -4.92 -4.50
C TRP A 197 -37.34 -4.15 -5.54
N ASN A 198 -38.03 -3.31 -6.30
CA ASN A 198 -37.44 -2.32 -7.17
C ASN A 198 -38.19 -0.98 -7.03
N LYS A 199 -37.55 0.11 -7.43
CA LYS A 199 -38.07 1.48 -7.37
C LYS A 199 -37.57 2.27 -8.57
N THR A 200 -38.41 3.18 -9.06
CA THR A 200 -38.04 4.17 -10.08
C THR A 200 -38.15 5.58 -9.55
N PHE A 201 -37.18 6.42 -9.91
CA PHE A 201 -37.15 7.84 -9.54
C PHE A 201 -36.87 8.68 -10.77
N GLY A 202 -37.70 9.69 -11.00
CA GLY A 202 -37.65 10.51 -12.19
C GLY A 202 -38.99 11.19 -12.43
N GLY A 203 -39.04 12.00 -13.47
CA GLY A 203 -40.20 12.80 -13.83
C GLY A 203 -40.60 12.66 -15.29
N GLY A 204 -40.94 13.78 -15.93
CA GLY A 204 -41.46 13.78 -17.29
C GLY A 204 -40.39 13.80 -18.39
N ASP A 205 -39.10 13.75 -18.04
CA ASP A 205 -37.95 13.84 -18.93
C ASP A 205 -36.85 12.85 -18.53
N HIS A 206 -35.66 12.94 -19.16
CA HIS A 206 -34.58 11.99 -18.91
C HIS A 206 -33.93 12.15 -17.54
N ASP A 207 -33.98 11.07 -16.76
CA ASP A 207 -33.29 10.89 -15.49
C ASP A 207 -32.53 9.56 -15.51
N GLY A 208 -31.44 9.44 -14.76
CA GLY A 208 -30.62 8.23 -14.76
C GLY A 208 -29.67 8.15 -13.58
N GLY A 209 -29.43 6.92 -13.09
CA GLY A 209 -28.58 6.65 -11.94
C GLY A 209 -27.24 6.04 -12.32
N TYR A 210 -26.16 6.55 -11.73
CA TYR A 210 -24.79 6.12 -12.05
C TYR A 210 -24.08 5.42 -10.88
N SER A 211 -24.31 5.86 -9.64
CA SER A 211 -23.65 5.26 -8.47
C SER A 211 -24.61 5.13 -7.27
N VAL A 212 -24.44 4.04 -6.50
CA VAL A 212 -25.21 3.75 -5.28
C VAL A 212 -24.30 3.30 -4.16
N GLN A 213 -24.63 3.70 -2.94
CA GLN A 213 -24.00 3.19 -1.72
C GLN A 213 -25.02 3.04 -0.60
N GLN A 214 -24.98 1.91 0.11
CA GLN A 214 -25.66 1.73 1.39
C GLN A 214 -25.02 2.65 2.43
N THR A 215 -25.85 3.46 3.07
CA THR A 215 -25.45 4.41 4.11
C THR A 215 -25.44 3.76 5.48
N SER A 216 -24.73 4.38 6.43
CA SER A 216 -24.56 3.90 7.82
C SER A 216 -25.86 3.78 8.61
N ASP A 217 -26.92 4.47 8.20
CA ASP A 217 -28.27 4.35 8.76
C ASP A 217 -29.07 3.17 8.17
N GLY A 218 -28.48 2.42 7.22
CA GLY A 218 -29.07 1.28 6.53
C GLY A 218 -29.76 1.62 5.20
N GLY A 219 -30.07 2.90 4.95
CA GLY A 219 -30.65 3.35 3.68
C GLY A 219 -29.65 3.38 2.52
N TYR A 220 -30.00 4.07 1.44
CA TYR A 220 -29.14 4.14 0.25
C TYR A 220 -29.01 5.57 -0.26
N ILE A 221 -27.80 5.96 -0.64
CA ILE A 221 -27.55 7.19 -1.39
C ILE A 221 -27.28 6.84 -2.85
N ILE A 222 -27.98 7.53 -3.75
CA ILE A 222 -27.85 7.39 -5.20
C ILE A 222 -27.44 8.73 -5.77
N VAL A 223 -26.57 8.71 -6.78
CA VAL A 223 -26.33 9.87 -7.63
C VAL A 223 -26.53 9.55 -9.11
N GLY A 224 -27.03 10.53 -9.84
CA GLY A 224 -26.90 10.56 -11.27
C GLY A 224 -27.23 11.91 -11.90
N GLY A 225 -28.05 11.91 -12.96
CA GLY A 225 -28.50 13.12 -13.66
C GLY A 225 -30.02 13.20 -13.75
N THR A 226 -30.56 14.41 -13.73
CA THR A 226 -31.98 14.68 -13.99
C THR A 226 -32.14 15.80 -14.99
N LYS A 227 -33.05 15.63 -15.93
CA LYS A 227 -33.60 16.73 -16.75
C LYS A 227 -35.00 17.11 -16.30
N SER A 228 -35.70 16.21 -15.61
CA SER A 228 -37.05 16.43 -15.10
C SER A 228 -37.13 17.53 -14.03
N TYR A 229 -36.09 17.66 -13.20
CA TYR A 229 -36.06 18.57 -12.06
C TYR A 229 -34.95 19.63 -12.17
N ALA A 230 -34.32 19.74 -13.33
CA ALA A 230 -33.19 20.63 -13.58
C ALA A 230 -33.60 22.05 -13.99
N VAL A 231 -32.67 22.99 -13.85
CA VAL A 231 -32.82 24.38 -14.30
C VAL A 231 -32.06 24.61 -15.60
N GLY A 232 -32.53 24.02 -16.70
CA GLY A 232 -31.94 24.22 -18.03
C GLY A 232 -31.51 22.91 -18.66
N GLY A 233 -30.20 22.61 -18.57
CA GLY A 233 -29.62 21.33 -18.98
C GLY A 233 -29.98 20.19 -18.05
N ILE A 234 -29.18 19.13 -18.08
CA ILE A 234 -29.21 18.07 -17.05
C ILE A 234 -28.56 18.63 -15.78
N ASP A 235 -29.12 18.38 -14.60
CA ASP A 235 -28.49 18.69 -13.31
C ASP A 235 -28.08 17.42 -12.58
N VAL A 236 -27.09 17.53 -11.67
CA VAL A 236 -26.72 16.45 -10.75
C VAL A 236 -27.94 16.09 -9.91
N TYR A 237 -28.33 14.82 -9.88
CA TYR A 237 -29.47 14.34 -9.11
C TYR A 237 -29.02 13.41 -7.99
N ILE A 238 -29.25 13.79 -6.74
CA ILE A 238 -28.95 12.94 -5.57
C ILE A 238 -30.26 12.51 -4.90
N ILE A 239 -30.38 11.22 -4.61
CA ILE A 239 -31.57 10.62 -4.00
C ILE A 239 -31.12 9.84 -2.77
N LYS A 240 -31.70 10.13 -1.62
CA LYS A 240 -31.57 9.35 -0.40
C LYS A 240 -32.84 8.57 -0.15
N THR A 241 -32.69 7.29 0.10
CA THR A 241 -33.78 6.37 0.43
C THR A 241 -33.57 5.72 1.78
N ASP A 242 -34.66 5.18 2.32
CA ASP A 242 -34.64 4.29 3.48
C ASP A 242 -34.21 2.86 3.09
N ILE A 243 -34.18 1.94 4.05
CA ILE A 243 -33.81 0.53 3.81
C ILE A 243 -34.77 -0.21 2.85
N ASN A 244 -36.00 0.27 2.71
CA ASN A 244 -37.03 -0.30 1.82
C ASN A 244 -37.03 0.34 0.42
N GLY A 245 -36.10 1.27 0.17
CA GLY A 245 -36.02 2.02 -1.07
C GLY A 245 -37.07 3.13 -1.20
N ASP A 246 -37.78 3.48 -0.12
CA ASP A 246 -38.69 4.62 -0.14
C ASP A 246 -37.89 5.92 -0.04
N GLU A 247 -38.23 6.91 -0.86
CA GLU A 247 -37.52 8.19 -0.91
C GLU A 247 -37.66 8.95 0.41
N GLU A 248 -36.54 9.33 1.03
CA GLU A 248 -36.50 10.23 2.17
C GLU A 248 -36.35 11.69 1.72
N TRP A 249 -35.45 11.92 0.77
CA TRP A 249 -35.26 13.20 0.13
C TRP A 249 -34.46 13.08 -1.18
N ASN A 250 -34.65 14.05 -2.07
CA ASN A 250 -33.78 14.26 -3.22
C ASN A 250 -33.28 15.71 -3.30
N ARG A 251 -32.19 15.96 -4.03
CA ARG A 251 -31.68 17.30 -4.35
C ARG A 251 -31.14 17.34 -5.78
N THR A 252 -31.15 18.54 -6.34
CA THR A 252 -30.48 18.84 -7.61
C THR A 252 -29.37 19.86 -7.42
N PHE A 253 -28.27 19.69 -8.13
CA PHE A 253 -27.15 20.64 -8.14
C PHE A 253 -26.70 20.91 -9.57
N GLY A 254 -26.57 22.18 -9.92
CA GLY A 254 -26.22 22.59 -11.27
C GLY A 254 -26.64 24.03 -11.54
N GLY A 255 -26.55 24.41 -12.80
CA GLY A 255 -26.92 25.73 -13.32
C GLY A 255 -27.64 25.60 -14.66
N SER A 256 -27.41 26.54 -15.58
CA SER A 256 -28.12 26.55 -16.86
C SER A 256 -27.60 25.55 -17.90
N GLY A 257 -26.39 25.02 -17.70
CA GLY A 257 -25.73 24.05 -18.57
C GLY A 257 -26.01 22.61 -18.14
N ASP A 258 -25.27 21.67 -18.72
CA ASP A 258 -25.32 20.26 -18.31
C ASP A 258 -24.33 19.97 -17.18
N ASP A 259 -24.83 19.40 -16.09
CA ASP A 259 -24.14 19.02 -14.87
C ASP A 259 -24.53 17.58 -14.52
N LEU A 260 -23.57 16.70 -14.32
CA LEU A 260 -23.82 15.28 -14.09
C LEU A 260 -23.05 14.77 -12.90
N GLY A 261 -23.71 14.03 -11.99
CA GLY A 261 -23.03 13.31 -10.93
C GLY A 261 -22.78 11.87 -11.35
N ILE A 262 -21.56 11.38 -11.20
CA ILE A 262 -21.15 10.06 -11.69
C ILE A 262 -20.84 9.11 -10.52
N SER A 263 -20.17 9.60 -9.47
CA SER A 263 -19.84 8.80 -8.29
C SER A 263 -20.17 9.53 -6.99
N VAL A 264 -20.65 8.78 -6.00
CA VAL A 264 -21.02 9.27 -4.67
C VAL A 264 -20.43 8.37 -3.59
N GLN A 265 -20.02 8.98 -2.48
CA GLN A 265 -19.62 8.26 -1.28
C GLN A 265 -20.08 9.02 -0.02
N GLN A 266 -20.62 8.29 0.95
CA GLN A 266 -20.83 8.77 2.30
C GLN A 266 -19.49 8.99 2.98
N THR A 267 -19.28 10.22 3.47
CA THR A 267 -18.06 10.62 4.17
C THR A 267 -18.13 10.27 5.66
N SER A 268 -16.97 10.21 6.31
CA SER A 268 -16.82 9.85 7.72
C SER A 268 -17.57 10.76 8.72
N ASP A 269 -17.89 11.99 8.33
CA ASP A 269 -18.74 12.93 9.08
C ASP A 269 -20.25 12.68 8.90
N GLY A 270 -20.62 11.69 8.07
CA GLY A 270 -22.00 11.31 7.74
C GLY A 270 -22.60 12.08 6.56
N GLY A 271 -21.89 13.05 5.99
CA GLY A 271 -22.27 13.74 4.75
C GLY A 271 -21.97 12.92 3.49
N TYR A 272 -21.98 13.57 2.33
CA TYR A 272 -21.71 12.91 1.04
C TYR A 272 -20.76 13.74 0.18
N ILE A 273 -19.80 13.07 -0.45
CA ILE A 273 -18.96 13.62 -1.51
C ILE A 273 -19.41 13.05 -2.86
N ILE A 274 -19.55 13.93 -3.84
CA ILE A 274 -20.00 13.62 -5.19
C ILE A 274 -18.98 14.15 -6.19
N VAL A 275 -18.70 13.38 -7.24
CA VAL A 275 -17.93 13.85 -8.40
C VAL A 275 -18.65 13.57 -9.72
N GLY A 276 -18.43 14.44 -10.69
CA GLY A 276 -18.81 14.26 -12.08
C GLY A 276 -18.28 15.42 -12.94
N TYR A 277 -19.13 16.05 -13.76
CA TYR A 277 -18.75 17.22 -14.56
C TYR A 277 -19.80 18.33 -14.54
N THR A 278 -19.39 19.54 -14.91
CA THR A 278 -20.25 20.74 -15.01
C THR A 278 -19.91 21.59 -16.24
N ASN A 279 -20.94 21.99 -17.00
CA ASN A 279 -20.87 23.02 -18.04
C ASN A 279 -21.46 24.36 -17.57
N SER A 280 -22.03 24.41 -16.36
CA SER A 280 -22.73 25.59 -15.85
C SER A 280 -21.81 26.66 -15.27
N PHE A 281 -20.63 26.25 -14.79
CA PHE A 281 -19.71 27.13 -14.05
C PHE A 281 -18.38 27.33 -14.77
N THR A 282 -18.34 27.04 -16.07
CA THR A 282 -17.13 26.97 -16.89
C THR A 282 -17.26 27.83 -18.15
N PHE A 283 -16.14 28.11 -18.83
CA PHE A 283 -16.11 28.99 -20.01
C PHE A 283 -15.85 28.27 -21.34
N PHE A 284 -15.08 27.18 -21.35
CA PHE A 284 -14.56 26.57 -22.59
C PHE A 284 -14.90 25.08 -22.78
N GLY A 285 -15.55 24.44 -21.82
CA GLY A 285 -15.91 23.03 -21.84
C GLY A 285 -16.35 22.56 -20.45
N PRO A 286 -16.79 21.31 -20.29
CA PRO A 286 -17.09 20.77 -18.98
C PRO A 286 -15.81 20.70 -18.14
N ASP A 287 -15.91 21.01 -16.85
CA ASP A 287 -14.84 20.76 -15.87
C ASP A 287 -15.32 19.68 -14.90
N ILE A 288 -14.38 19.05 -14.17
CA ILE A 288 -14.70 18.18 -13.04
C ILE A 288 -15.51 18.97 -12.01
N TYR A 289 -16.65 18.44 -11.58
CA TYR A 289 -17.45 19.05 -10.52
C TYR A 289 -17.42 18.20 -9.25
N LEU A 290 -16.84 18.74 -8.18
CA LEU A 290 -16.76 18.12 -6.86
C LEU A 290 -17.71 18.81 -5.89
N ILE A 291 -18.63 18.07 -5.28
CA ILE A 291 -19.66 18.62 -4.37
C ILE A 291 -19.59 17.89 -3.04
N LYS A 292 -19.45 18.65 -1.95
CA LYS A 292 -19.60 18.13 -0.59
C LYS A 292 -20.92 18.59 0.01
N THR A 293 -21.64 17.66 0.61
CA THR A 293 -22.90 17.91 1.29
C THR A 293 -22.86 17.43 2.73
N ASP A 294 -23.75 17.99 3.54
CA ASP A 294 -24.10 17.44 4.84
C ASP A 294 -24.98 16.18 4.69
N LYS A 295 -25.29 15.53 5.81
CA LYS A 295 -26.13 14.31 5.83
C LYS A 295 -27.56 14.49 5.30
N ASN A 296 -28.02 15.73 5.12
CA ASN A 296 -29.37 16.05 4.62
C ASN A 296 -29.32 16.54 3.16
N GLY A 297 -28.18 16.40 2.48
CA GLY A 297 -27.97 16.84 1.11
C GLY A 297 -27.84 18.35 0.95
N LYS A 298 -27.59 19.11 2.04
CA LYS A 298 -27.29 20.54 1.92
C LYS A 298 -25.84 20.70 1.51
N VAL A 299 -25.58 21.47 0.44
CA VAL A 299 -24.21 21.78 0.00
C VAL A 299 -23.45 22.53 1.09
N GLU A 300 -22.28 22.00 1.45
CA GLU A 300 -21.31 22.66 2.33
C GLU A 300 -20.32 23.46 1.51
N TRP A 301 -19.80 22.85 0.44
CA TRP A 301 -18.96 23.48 -0.56
C TRP A 301 -19.00 22.72 -1.88
N SER A 302 -18.60 23.39 -2.96
CA SER A 302 -18.34 22.76 -4.25
C SER A 302 -17.09 23.36 -4.90
N LYS A 303 -16.41 22.57 -5.72
CA LYS A 303 -15.16 22.93 -6.41
C LYS A 303 -15.24 22.48 -7.88
N THR A 304 -14.55 23.19 -8.75
CA THR A 304 -14.32 22.77 -10.12
C THR A 304 -12.84 22.58 -10.39
N PHE A 305 -12.50 21.56 -11.17
CA PHE A 305 -11.13 21.29 -11.62
C PHE A 305 -11.13 21.10 -13.13
N GLY A 306 -10.35 21.91 -13.83
CA GLY A 306 -10.23 21.86 -15.28
C GLY A 306 -9.39 23.00 -15.82
N GLY A 307 -9.38 23.14 -17.14
CA GLY A 307 -8.55 24.10 -17.85
C GLY A 307 -9.25 24.79 -19.01
N LYS A 308 -8.65 24.69 -20.20
CA LYS A 308 -9.12 25.39 -21.40
C LYS A 308 -10.00 24.53 -22.29
N ASP A 309 -10.05 23.23 -22.06
CA ASP A 309 -10.77 22.24 -22.84
C ASP A 309 -11.58 21.33 -21.89
N GLU A 310 -12.16 20.25 -22.40
CA GLU A 310 -13.07 19.37 -21.66
C GLU A 310 -12.35 18.49 -20.63
N ASP A 311 -12.83 18.49 -19.39
CA ASP A 311 -12.34 17.72 -18.27
C ASP A 311 -13.53 17.09 -17.51
N GLY A 312 -13.39 15.88 -16.98
CA GLY A 312 -14.53 15.17 -16.36
C GLY A 312 -14.13 14.13 -15.33
N GLY A 313 -14.79 14.15 -14.16
CA GLY A 313 -14.53 13.22 -13.06
C GLY A 313 -15.39 11.98 -13.16
N SER A 314 -14.80 10.81 -12.95
CA SER A 314 -15.48 9.51 -13.11
C SER A 314 -15.65 8.75 -11.79
N PHE A 315 -14.71 8.89 -10.84
CA PHE A 315 -14.81 8.21 -9.55
C PHE A 315 -14.19 9.02 -8.41
N ILE A 316 -14.73 8.84 -7.20
CA ILE A 316 -14.27 9.52 -5.99
C ILE A 316 -14.16 8.54 -4.82
N GLN A 317 -13.11 8.72 -4.01
CA GLN A 317 -12.96 8.02 -2.74
C GLN A 317 -12.35 8.95 -1.68
N GLN A 318 -12.93 8.96 -0.48
CA GLN A 318 -12.36 9.58 0.71
C GLN A 318 -11.15 8.77 1.19
N THR A 319 -10.04 9.45 1.40
CA THR A 319 -8.79 8.87 1.90
C THR A 319 -8.73 8.91 3.44
N PRO A 320 -7.92 8.06 4.11
CA PRO A 320 -7.83 7.99 5.58
C PRO A 320 -7.39 9.27 6.29
N ASP A 321 -6.71 10.16 5.58
CA ASP A 321 -6.34 11.51 6.05
C ASP A 321 -7.53 12.48 6.07
N GLY A 322 -8.70 12.06 5.57
CA GLY A 322 -9.92 12.84 5.46
C GLY A 322 -10.10 13.54 4.11
N GLY A 323 -9.06 13.62 3.29
CA GLY A 323 -9.12 14.18 1.94
C GLY A 323 -9.81 13.26 0.94
N TYR A 324 -9.68 13.58 -0.34
CA TYR A 324 -10.35 12.82 -1.41
C TYR A 324 -9.44 12.58 -2.61
N ILE A 325 -9.48 11.37 -3.16
CA ILE A 325 -8.84 11.00 -4.42
C ILE A 325 -9.91 10.90 -5.52
N ILE A 326 -9.70 11.65 -6.60
CA ILE A 326 -10.57 11.72 -7.77
C ILE A 326 -9.81 11.15 -8.96
N VAL A 327 -10.49 10.37 -9.80
CA VAL A 327 -9.99 10.03 -11.13
C VAL A 327 -11.00 10.43 -12.20
N GLY A 328 -10.50 10.76 -13.38
CA GLY A 328 -11.28 11.09 -14.54
C GLY A 328 -10.42 11.22 -15.80
N TYR A 329 -10.81 12.10 -16.68
CA TYR A 329 -10.04 12.48 -17.86
C TYR A 329 -9.85 14.00 -17.94
N THR A 330 -8.83 14.42 -18.69
CA THR A 330 -8.55 15.81 -19.01
C THR A 330 -8.14 15.96 -20.47
N LYS A 331 -8.70 16.93 -21.20
CA LYS A 331 -8.15 17.40 -22.49
C LYS A 331 -7.37 18.71 -22.35
N SER A 332 -7.39 19.28 -21.15
CA SER A 332 -6.70 20.52 -20.80
C SER A 332 -5.21 20.31 -20.50
N PHE A 333 -4.85 19.13 -19.98
CA PHE A 333 -3.51 18.81 -19.49
C PHE A 333 -3.03 17.47 -20.08
N GLY A 334 -1.70 17.28 -20.16
CA GLY A 334 -1.11 16.02 -20.64
C GLY A 334 -0.70 16.06 -22.12
N ALA A 335 -0.67 14.91 -22.77
CA ALA A 335 -0.17 14.71 -24.12
C ALA A 335 -1.25 14.12 -25.03
N GLY A 336 -1.46 14.75 -26.19
CA GLY A 336 -2.42 14.27 -27.17
C GLY A 336 -3.84 14.77 -26.90
N ASP A 337 -4.79 13.84 -26.94
CA ASP A 337 -6.22 14.10 -26.78
C ASP A 337 -6.62 14.05 -25.29
N ALA A 338 -7.53 13.17 -24.87
CA ALA A 338 -7.84 13.01 -23.45
C ALA A 338 -6.77 12.20 -22.72
N ASP A 339 -6.36 12.62 -21.53
CA ASP A 339 -5.46 11.87 -20.64
C ASP A 339 -6.16 11.51 -19.32
N VAL A 340 -5.72 10.42 -18.66
CA VAL A 340 -6.16 10.06 -17.31
C VAL A 340 -5.73 11.16 -16.35
N TRP A 341 -6.65 11.68 -15.56
CA TRP A 341 -6.35 12.70 -14.55
C TRP A 341 -6.66 12.19 -13.13
N LEU A 342 -5.62 12.12 -12.30
CA LEU A 342 -5.69 11.75 -10.88
C LEU A 342 -5.48 13.00 -10.03
N ILE A 343 -6.43 13.32 -9.15
CA ILE A 343 -6.38 14.52 -8.31
C ILE A 343 -6.55 14.11 -6.84
N LYS A 344 -5.62 14.55 -5.99
CA LYS A 344 -5.74 14.46 -4.53
C LYS A 344 -6.09 15.83 -3.96
N THR A 345 -7.07 15.81 -3.06
CA THR A 345 -7.54 17.00 -2.35
C THR A 345 -7.47 16.79 -0.84
N ASP A 346 -7.48 17.90 -0.11
CA ASP A 346 -7.67 17.93 1.34
C ASP A 346 -9.16 17.76 1.72
N ILE A 347 -9.46 17.79 3.03
CA ILE A 347 -10.84 17.68 3.56
C ILE A 347 -11.79 18.80 3.07
N ASN A 348 -11.24 19.96 2.67
CA ASN A 348 -11.99 21.12 2.17
C ASN A 348 -12.15 21.12 0.65
N GLY A 349 -11.64 20.08 -0.03
CA GLY A 349 -11.62 19.99 -1.49
C GLY A 349 -10.59 20.90 -2.14
N ASP A 350 -9.61 21.42 -1.39
CA ASP A 350 -8.49 22.16 -1.98
C ASP A 350 -7.46 21.15 -2.52
N GLU A 351 -6.94 21.41 -3.73
CA GLU A 351 -5.97 20.53 -4.38
C GLU A 351 -4.66 20.44 -3.58
N GLU A 352 -4.23 19.22 -3.29
CA GLU A 352 -2.91 18.94 -2.72
C GLU A 352 -1.90 18.62 -3.82
N TRP A 353 -2.29 17.76 -4.77
CA TRP A 353 -1.53 17.43 -5.96
C TRP A 353 -2.43 16.81 -7.03
N ASN A 354 -1.96 16.83 -8.29
CA ASN A 354 -2.57 16.06 -9.38
C ASN A 354 -1.50 15.42 -10.28
N ARG A 355 -1.91 14.42 -11.07
CA ARG A 355 -1.07 13.68 -12.02
C ARG A 355 -1.86 13.33 -13.28
N THR A 356 -1.21 13.40 -14.44
CA THR A 356 -1.78 13.02 -15.73
C THR A 356 -1.05 11.81 -16.30
N PHE A 357 -1.78 10.86 -16.87
CA PHE A 357 -1.22 9.68 -17.53
C PHE A 357 -1.89 9.48 -18.89
N GLY A 358 -1.09 9.36 -19.95
CA GLY A 358 -1.57 9.03 -21.28
C GLY A 358 -0.51 9.31 -22.35
N GLY A 359 -0.92 9.33 -23.62
CA GLY A 359 -0.04 9.24 -24.78
C GLY A 359 -0.38 10.21 -25.90
N SER A 360 -0.96 9.73 -27.00
CA SER A 360 -1.28 10.55 -28.16
C SER A 360 -2.73 10.47 -28.60
N GLY A 361 -3.46 9.45 -28.16
CA GLY A 361 -4.90 9.28 -28.37
C GLY A 361 -5.67 9.47 -27.07
N ASP A 362 -6.93 9.01 -27.04
CA ASP A 362 -7.79 9.12 -25.85
C ASP A 362 -7.43 8.06 -24.79
N ASP A 363 -7.11 8.53 -23.59
CA ASP A 363 -6.79 7.76 -22.39
C ASP A 363 -7.69 8.24 -21.24
N LEU A 364 -8.56 7.37 -20.72
CA LEU A 364 -9.57 7.77 -19.74
C LEU A 364 -9.46 6.94 -18.46
N GLY A 365 -9.45 7.61 -17.31
CA GLY A 365 -9.52 6.97 -16.00
C GLY A 365 -10.95 6.90 -15.51
N ILE A 366 -11.43 5.69 -15.20
CA ILE A 366 -12.84 5.44 -14.88
C ILE A 366 -13.05 5.12 -13.40
N SER A 367 -12.17 4.33 -12.78
CA SER A 367 -12.29 3.91 -11.38
C SER A 367 -10.94 3.96 -10.68
N VAL A 368 -10.94 4.38 -9.42
CA VAL A 368 -9.75 4.45 -8.57
C VAL A 368 -10.04 3.86 -7.19
N GLN A 369 -9.04 3.20 -6.61
CA GLN A 369 -9.09 2.77 -5.22
C GLN A 369 -7.72 2.95 -4.56
N GLN A 370 -7.69 3.50 -3.35
CA GLN A 370 -6.50 3.45 -2.51
C GLN A 370 -6.19 2.01 -2.07
N THR A 371 -4.95 1.60 -2.28
CA THR A 371 -4.46 0.26 -1.99
C THR A 371 -3.91 0.14 -0.57
N SER A 372 -3.80 -1.09 -0.07
CA SER A 372 -3.35 -1.39 1.29
C SER A 372 -1.93 -0.93 1.62
N ASP A 373 -1.10 -0.68 0.61
CA ASP A 373 0.25 -0.13 0.72
C ASP A 373 0.27 1.40 0.80
N GLY A 374 -0.88 2.06 0.68
CA GLY A 374 -1.04 3.52 0.73
C GLY A 374 -1.16 4.19 -0.64
N GLY A 375 -0.76 3.50 -1.72
CA GLY A 375 -0.85 4.00 -3.09
C GLY A 375 -2.24 3.89 -3.70
N TYR A 376 -2.36 4.01 -5.03
CA TYR A 376 -3.64 3.96 -5.72
C TYR A 376 -3.61 3.04 -6.94
N ILE A 377 -4.68 2.26 -7.13
CA ILE A 377 -4.93 1.48 -8.33
C ILE A 377 -6.02 2.17 -9.15
N ILE A 378 -5.75 2.39 -10.43
CA ILE A 378 -6.65 3.06 -11.37
C ILE A 378 -6.92 2.11 -12.53
N VAL A 379 -8.17 2.07 -12.98
CA VAL A 379 -8.52 1.41 -14.24
C VAL A 379 -9.32 2.33 -15.15
N GLY A 380 -9.14 2.10 -16.45
CA GLY A 380 -9.95 2.68 -17.50
C GLY A 380 -9.60 2.06 -18.85
N TYR A 381 -9.42 2.89 -19.87
CA TYR A 381 -8.95 2.43 -21.18
C TYR A 381 -8.00 3.43 -21.83
N THR A 382 -7.23 2.95 -22.79
CA THR A 382 -6.21 3.71 -23.53
C THR A 382 -6.32 3.39 -25.01
N GLU A 383 -6.31 4.43 -25.85
CA GLU A 383 -6.13 4.34 -27.31
C GLU A 383 -4.68 4.66 -27.72
N SER A 384 -3.84 5.02 -26.74
CA SER A 384 -2.41 5.32 -26.92
C SER A 384 -1.52 4.07 -26.82
N PHE A 385 -1.92 3.07 -26.04
CA PHE A 385 -1.10 1.91 -25.72
C PHE A 385 -1.87 0.61 -25.92
N GLY A 386 -1.18 -0.47 -26.29
CA GLY A 386 -1.80 -1.80 -26.38
C GLY A 386 -1.77 -2.40 -27.79
N ALA A 387 -2.65 -3.36 -28.03
CA ALA A 387 -2.65 -4.19 -29.23
C ALA A 387 -3.86 -3.95 -30.15
N GLY A 388 -4.86 -3.20 -29.69
CA GLY A 388 -6.11 -2.90 -30.40
C GLY A 388 -6.42 -1.42 -30.48
N ASP A 389 -7.69 -1.10 -30.73
CA ASP A 389 -8.17 0.29 -30.81
C ASP A 389 -8.18 0.96 -29.44
N ALA A 390 -8.95 0.43 -28.49
CA ALA A 390 -8.85 0.80 -27.09
C ALA A 390 -8.59 -0.47 -26.26
N ASP A 391 -7.65 -0.40 -25.34
CA ASP A 391 -7.30 -1.50 -24.43
C ASP A 391 -7.56 -1.10 -22.97
N VAL A 392 -7.88 -2.06 -22.11
CA VAL A 392 -8.03 -1.79 -20.67
C VAL A 392 -6.69 -1.34 -20.12
N TRP A 393 -6.65 -0.20 -19.43
CA TRP A 393 -5.43 0.31 -18.82
C TRP A 393 -5.51 0.26 -17.31
N LEU A 394 -4.54 -0.42 -16.68
CA LEU A 394 -4.40 -0.52 -15.24
C LEU A 394 -3.14 0.25 -14.83
N ILE A 395 -3.27 1.25 -13.95
CA ILE A 395 -2.17 2.11 -13.49
C ILE A 395 -2.07 1.97 -11.97
N LYS A 396 -0.88 1.68 -11.45
CA LYS A 396 -0.58 1.69 -10.01
C LYS A 396 0.36 2.83 -9.71
N THR A 397 0.02 3.57 -8.65
CA THR A 397 0.84 4.66 -8.15
C THR A 397 1.26 4.43 -6.70
N ASP A 398 2.28 5.18 -6.27
CA ASP A 398 2.57 5.40 -4.86
C ASP A 398 1.52 6.33 -4.21
N ASP A 399 1.71 6.66 -2.93
CA ASP A 399 0.83 7.53 -2.14
C ASP A 399 0.91 9.02 -2.54
N GLU A 400 1.95 9.41 -3.26
CA GLU A 400 2.15 10.74 -3.86
C GLU A 400 1.62 10.83 -5.31
N GLY A 401 1.05 9.74 -5.83
CA GLY A 401 0.47 9.64 -7.17
C GLY A 401 1.50 9.36 -8.28
N ASN A 402 2.77 9.12 -7.96
CA ASN A 402 3.77 8.80 -8.98
C ASN A 402 3.56 7.36 -9.48
N GLU A 403 3.63 7.16 -10.80
CA GLU A 403 3.46 5.83 -11.40
C GLU A 403 4.54 4.86 -10.93
N GLU A 404 4.12 3.73 -10.35
CA GLU A 404 5.00 2.60 -10.04
C GLU A 404 5.06 1.63 -11.22
N TRP A 405 3.91 1.34 -11.82
CA TRP A 405 3.78 0.55 -13.03
C TRP A 405 2.41 0.77 -13.68
N SER A 406 2.32 0.49 -14.97
CA SER A 406 1.05 0.41 -15.69
C SER A 406 1.02 -0.77 -16.66
N LYS A 407 -0.17 -1.21 -17.04
CA LYS A 407 -0.38 -2.40 -17.88
C LYS A 407 -1.62 -2.29 -18.73
N THR A 408 -1.50 -2.65 -20.00
CA THR A 408 -2.64 -2.80 -20.91
C THR A 408 -3.12 -4.25 -20.96
N LEU A 409 -4.43 -4.43 -21.06
CA LEU A 409 -5.09 -5.71 -21.21
C LEU A 409 -6.13 -5.61 -22.33
N GLY A 410 -5.99 -6.44 -23.35
CA GLY A 410 -6.97 -6.57 -24.43
C GLY A 410 -6.39 -7.36 -25.60
N GLY A 411 -7.02 -7.25 -26.76
CA GLY A 411 -6.72 -7.96 -27.99
C GLY A 411 -6.57 -7.01 -29.17
N LYS A 412 -7.24 -7.31 -30.29
CA LYS A 412 -7.12 -6.50 -31.52
C LYS A 412 -8.24 -5.48 -31.66
N ASP A 413 -9.34 -5.70 -30.94
CA ASP A 413 -10.57 -4.93 -31.01
C ASP A 413 -10.73 -4.13 -29.70
N ASN A 414 -11.88 -3.49 -29.47
CA ASN A 414 -12.08 -2.58 -28.36
C ASN A 414 -12.32 -3.33 -27.03
N ASP A 415 -11.51 -3.02 -26.02
CA ASP A 415 -11.53 -3.61 -24.68
C ASP A 415 -11.44 -2.49 -23.64
N ARG A 416 -12.46 -2.35 -22.78
CA ARG A 416 -12.56 -1.19 -21.85
C ARG A 416 -12.84 -1.60 -20.43
N GLY A 417 -12.09 -1.04 -19.48
CA GLY A 417 -12.24 -1.28 -18.05
C GLY A 417 -13.09 -0.20 -17.41
N PHE A 418 -14.02 -0.59 -16.52
CA PHE A 418 -14.94 0.34 -15.86
C PHE A 418 -14.85 0.33 -14.34
N SER A 419 -14.41 -0.77 -13.72
CA SER A 419 -14.31 -0.85 -12.27
C SER A 419 -13.16 -1.75 -11.83
N VAL A 420 -12.45 -1.32 -10.79
CA VAL A 420 -11.35 -2.05 -10.15
C VAL A 420 -11.54 -2.12 -8.64
N GLN A 421 -11.15 -3.24 -8.05
CA GLN A 421 -11.06 -3.40 -6.60
C GLN A 421 -9.85 -4.26 -6.22
N GLN A 422 -9.08 -3.84 -5.23
CA GLN A 422 -8.10 -4.64 -4.53
C GLN A 422 -8.81 -5.75 -3.75
N THR A 423 -8.41 -6.98 -4.02
CA THR A 423 -8.98 -8.18 -3.41
C THR A 423 -8.28 -8.52 -2.09
N SER A 424 -8.94 -9.32 -1.25
CA SER A 424 -8.44 -9.71 0.09
C SER A 424 -7.08 -10.43 0.09
N ASP A 425 -6.69 -11.02 -1.05
CA ASP A 425 -5.39 -11.66 -1.27
C ASP A 425 -4.29 -10.67 -1.72
N GLY A 426 -4.61 -9.37 -1.80
CA GLY A 426 -3.72 -8.31 -2.23
C GLY A 426 -3.60 -8.14 -3.76
N GLY A 427 -4.33 -8.93 -4.55
CA GLY A 427 -4.46 -8.75 -6.00
C GLY A 427 -5.52 -7.72 -6.38
N TYR A 428 -5.90 -7.69 -7.66
CA TYR A 428 -6.94 -6.77 -8.16
C TYR A 428 -7.94 -7.52 -9.04
N VAL A 429 -9.23 -7.25 -8.83
CA VAL A 429 -10.30 -7.63 -9.75
C VAL A 429 -10.71 -6.42 -10.58
N ILE A 430 -10.85 -6.64 -11.89
CA ILE A 430 -11.23 -5.64 -12.87
C ILE A 430 -12.44 -6.16 -13.64
N VAL A 431 -13.42 -5.29 -13.88
CA VAL A 431 -14.49 -5.59 -14.82
C VAL A 431 -14.61 -4.55 -15.92
N GLY A 432 -15.06 -5.01 -17.08
CA GLY A 432 -15.28 -4.19 -18.24
C GLY A 432 -16.08 -4.89 -19.34
N TYR A 433 -15.86 -4.50 -20.58
CA TYR A 433 -16.23 -5.32 -21.74
C TYR A 433 -15.03 -5.57 -22.65
N THR A 434 -15.17 -6.61 -23.47
CA THR A 434 -14.19 -6.99 -24.49
C THR A 434 -14.90 -7.31 -25.79
N GLU A 435 -14.43 -6.77 -26.91
CA GLU A 435 -14.82 -7.17 -28.27
C GLU A 435 -13.79 -8.16 -28.85
N SER A 436 -12.62 -8.26 -28.21
CA SER A 436 -11.54 -9.16 -28.61
C SER A 436 -11.73 -10.62 -28.19
N PHE A 437 -12.54 -10.87 -27.16
CA PHE A 437 -12.73 -12.20 -26.57
C PHE A 437 -14.21 -12.47 -26.28
N GLY A 438 -14.61 -13.74 -26.30
CA GLY A 438 -15.96 -14.14 -25.91
C GLY A 438 -16.82 -14.61 -27.08
N ALA A 439 -18.12 -14.49 -26.94
CA ALA A 439 -19.13 -14.92 -27.89
C ALA A 439 -19.97 -13.73 -28.39
N GLY A 440 -19.86 -13.44 -29.68
CA GLY A 440 -20.66 -12.40 -30.31
C GLY A 440 -19.88 -11.10 -30.46
N ASP A 441 -20.55 -9.99 -30.13
CA ASP A 441 -20.04 -8.63 -30.27
C ASP A 441 -19.18 -8.28 -29.04
N ALA A 442 -19.70 -7.48 -28.10
CA ALA A 442 -19.03 -7.24 -26.82
C ALA A 442 -19.49 -8.22 -25.73
N ASP A 443 -18.57 -8.73 -24.91
CA ASP A 443 -18.87 -9.54 -23.72
C ASP A 443 -18.38 -8.87 -22.43
N VAL A 444 -19.06 -9.17 -21.31
CA VAL A 444 -18.59 -8.78 -19.97
C VAL A 444 -17.22 -9.41 -19.74
N TRP A 445 -16.22 -8.61 -19.41
CA TRP A 445 -14.87 -9.10 -19.16
C TRP A 445 -14.49 -8.95 -17.69
N LEU A 446 -14.25 -10.07 -17.01
CA LEU A 446 -13.76 -10.11 -15.64
C LEU A 446 -12.31 -10.59 -15.63
N VAL A 447 -11.42 -9.79 -15.06
CA VAL A 447 -9.98 -10.10 -14.97
C VAL A 447 -9.53 -10.05 -13.52
N LYS A 448 -8.79 -11.08 -13.10
CA LYS A 448 -8.11 -11.12 -11.81
C LYS A 448 -6.61 -11.11 -11.99
N THR A 449 -5.95 -10.23 -11.27
CA THR A 449 -4.49 -10.15 -11.18
C THR A 449 -4.03 -10.61 -9.79
N THR A 450 -2.82 -11.16 -9.73
CA THR A 450 -2.18 -11.48 -8.46
C THR A 450 -1.71 -10.20 -7.79
N SER A 451 -1.45 -10.25 -6.48
CA SER A 451 -0.67 -9.19 -5.85
C SER A 451 0.70 -9.07 -6.55
N PRO A 452 1.28 -7.88 -6.69
CA PRO A 452 2.71 -7.74 -6.97
C PRO A 452 3.43 -8.47 -5.84
N THR A 453 3.88 -9.70 -6.07
CA THR A 453 4.61 -10.42 -5.03
C THR A 453 5.90 -9.66 -4.77
N ALA A 454 5.98 -8.89 -3.68
CA ALA A 454 7.26 -8.79 -2.99
C ALA A 454 7.71 -10.25 -2.83
N VAL A 455 8.87 -10.60 -3.38
CA VAL A 455 9.40 -11.98 -3.43
C VAL A 455 9.46 -12.55 -2.00
N ASN A 456 8.32 -13.05 -1.52
CA ASN A 456 8.11 -13.44 -0.13
C ASN A 456 8.37 -14.94 0.06
N THR A 457 8.90 -15.62 -0.96
CA THR A 457 9.49 -16.95 -0.84
C THR A 457 10.93 -16.91 -0.33
N ILE A 458 11.56 -15.73 -0.21
CA ILE A 458 12.81 -15.55 0.55
C ILE A 458 12.55 -14.94 1.94
N ASN A 459 11.44 -14.21 2.12
CA ASN A 459 11.13 -13.51 3.38
C ASN A 459 10.52 -14.40 4.47
N GLY A 460 10.06 -15.62 4.17
CA GLY A 460 9.73 -16.62 5.18
C GLY A 460 10.92 -17.02 6.06
N PHE A 461 12.16 -16.84 5.58
CA PHE A 461 13.38 -16.99 6.38
C PHE A 461 13.80 -15.70 7.10
N ILE A 462 13.37 -14.53 6.62
CA ILE A 462 13.78 -13.22 7.15
C ILE A 462 12.81 -12.73 8.25
N LEU A 463 11.53 -13.09 8.21
CA LEU A 463 10.53 -12.66 9.20
C LEU A 463 10.54 -13.45 10.51
N VAL A 464 11.26 -14.57 10.59
CA VAL A 464 11.55 -15.21 11.89
C VAL A 464 12.62 -14.44 12.69
N PHE A 465 13.28 -13.43 12.08
CA PHE A 465 14.33 -12.64 12.72
C PHE A 465 13.91 -11.24 13.22
N PHE A 466 12.63 -10.88 13.11
CA PHE A 466 12.12 -9.58 13.60
C PHE A 466 11.51 -9.62 15.02
N PRO A 467 12.19 -10.21 16.02
CA PRO A 467 12.08 -9.67 17.37
C PRO A 467 13.44 -9.39 18.00
N PHE A 468 14.36 -8.67 17.32
CA PHE A 468 15.64 -8.28 17.96
C PHE A 468 16.08 -6.83 17.81
N ILE A 469 15.35 -5.97 17.09
CA ILE A 469 15.57 -4.51 17.13
C ILE A 469 14.82 -3.85 18.31
N GLY A 470 13.81 -4.51 18.88
CA GLY A 470 13.03 -3.99 20.03
C GLY A 470 13.75 -4.01 21.39
N ALA A 471 14.93 -4.63 21.51
CA ALA A 471 15.62 -4.79 22.78
C ALA A 471 16.64 -3.68 23.13
N THR A 472 16.64 -2.56 22.42
CA THR A 472 17.55 -1.42 22.71
C THR A 472 16.86 -0.18 23.28
N PHE A 473 15.53 -0.19 23.47
CA PHE A 473 14.80 0.92 24.09
C PHE A 473 13.99 0.46 25.31
N LYS A 474 14.32 1.00 26.48
CA LYS A 474 13.54 0.81 27.71
C LYS A 474 12.30 1.71 27.63
N ILE A 475 11.15 1.16 27.23
CA ILE A 475 9.87 1.87 27.34
C ILE A 475 9.37 1.70 28.79
N ILE A 476 9.33 2.78 29.56
CA ILE A 476 8.65 2.82 30.86
C ILE A 476 7.34 3.57 30.68
N TRP A 477 6.23 2.93 31.04
CA TRP A 477 4.89 3.51 30.98
C TRP A 477 4.63 4.38 32.21
N ASP A 478 4.54 5.71 32.03
CA ASP A 478 4.15 6.63 33.10
C ASP A 478 2.62 6.76 33.16
N ARG A 479 2.00 6.20 34.20
CA ARG A 479 0.54 6.18 34.38
C ARG A 479 -0.11 7.56 34.58
N ARG A 480 0.65 8.65 34.67
CA ARG A 480 0.08 10.00 34.89
C ARG A 480 0.00 10.90 33.66
N ARG A 481 0.54 10.52 32.49
CA ARG A 481 0.59 11.40 31.29
C ARG A 481 0.31 10.73 29.94
N GLY A 482 -0.42 9.62 29.88
CA GLY A 482 -1.10 9.14 28.66
C GLY A 482 -0.29 8.86 27.37
N LYS A 483 1.05 9.02 27.31
CA LYS A 483 1.90 8.66 26.15
C LYS A 483 3.31 8.19 26.59
N PRO A 484 3.95 7.24 25.87
CA PRO A 484 5.27 6.67 26.22
C PRO A 484 6.44 7.63 25.90
N LYS A 485 7.54 7.52 26.66
CA LYS A 485 8.78 8.32 26.49
C LYS A 485 9.95 7.41 26.11
N ILE A 486 10.60 7.65 24.98
CA ILE A 486 11.79 6.92 24.49
C ILE A 486 13.05 7.62 25.03
N THR A 487 13.97 6.90 25.68
CA THR A 487 15.27 7.44 26.14
C THR A 487 16.44 6.91 25.30
N LYS A 488 17.50 7.73 25.13
CA LYS A 488 18.68 7.54 24.26
C LYS A 488 19.37 6.14 24.33
N PRO A 489 20.10 5.71 23.28
CA PRO A 489 20.67 4.36 23.17
C PRO A 489 21.80 4.09 24.19
N ILE A 490 21.92 2.83 24.61
CA ILE A 490 22.93 2.36 25.58
C ILE A 490 24.32 2.32 24.91
N GLU A 491 25.32 2.96 25.52
CA GLU A 491 26.69 3.21 25.00
C GLU A 491 27.60 2.00 24.71
N ASN A 492 27.16 0.74 24.82
CA ASN A 492 28.07 -0.42 24.76
C ASN A 492 27.93 -1.26 23.48
N TRP A 493 28.07 -0.62 22.31
CA TRP A 493 28.00 -1.26 20.98
C TRP A 493 28.95 -2.47 20.82
N LYS A 494 30.10 -2.46 21.50
CA LYS A 494 31.10 -3.54 21.43
C LYS A 494 30.59 -4.87 22.04
N ALA A 495 29.72 -4.82 23.05
CA ALA A 495 29.11 -6.02 23.62
C ALA A 495 28.05 -6.59 22.65
N ASN A 496 27.30 -5.73 21.96
CA ASN A 496 26.31 -6.13 20.98
C ASN A 496 26.97 -6.77 19.74
N VAL A 497 28.11 -6.25 19.28
CA VAL A 497 28.86 -6.85 18.16
C VAL A 497 29.35 -8.26 18.49
N LEU A 498 29.80 -8.50 19.73
CA LEU A 498 30.22 -9.84 20.17
C LEU A 498 29.03 -10.82 20.25
N VAL A 499 27.86 -10.36 20.70
CA VAL A 499 26.63 -11.16 20.73
C VAL A 499 26.12 -11.47 19.32
N ILE A 500 26.18 -10.49 18.40
CA ILE A 500 25.79 -10.67 17.00
C ILE A 500 26.73 -11.64 16.29
N ALA A 501 28.06 -11.46 16.43
CA ALA A 501 29.04 -12.38 15.87
C ALA A 501 28.86 -13.82 16.37
N TYR A 502 28.54 -13.96 17.66
CA TYR A 502 28.24 -15.23 18.29
C TYR A 502 26.99 -15.91 17.69
N LEU A 503 25.89 -15.19 17.53
CA LEU A 503 24.65 -15.71 16.92
C LEU A 503 24.87 -16.15 15.47
N ILE A 504 25.64 -15.38 14.70
CA ILE A 504 25.98 -15.71 13.32
C ILE A 504 26.82 -17.00 13.25
N THR A 505 27.86 -17.14 14.10
CA THR A 505 28.68 -18.35 14.11
C THR A 505 27.90 -19.60 14.54
N THR A 506 26.94 -19.43 15.45
CA THR A 506 26.10 -20.52 15.94
C THR A 506 25.12 -20.99 14.86
N PHE A 507 24.55 -20.04 14.10
CA PHE A 507 23.67 -20.33 12.97
C PHE A 507 24.39 -21.02 11.81
N TRP A 508 25.63 -20.61 11.49
CA TRP A 508 26.42 -21.27 10.45
C TRP A 508 26.83 -22.69 10.81
N LEU A 509 27.17 -22.96 12.08
CA LEU A 509 27.41 -24.32 12.55
C LEU A 509 26.13 -25.17 12.44
N PHE A 510 24.97 -24.62 12.83
CA PHE A 510 23.68 -25.29 12.70
C PHE A 510 23.35 -25.65 11.24
N TYR A 511 23.55 -24.72 10.29
CA TYR A 511 23.33 -24.95 8.86
C TYR A 511 24.24 -26.04 8.31
N LEU A 512 25.54 -25.99 8.65
CA LEU A 512 26.51 -27.00 8.24
C LEU A 512 26.12 -28.41 8.75
N PHE A 513 25.60 -28.52 9.97
CA PHE A 513 25.14 -29.80 10.52
C PHE A 513 23.79 -30.25 9.96
N TYR A 514 22.90 -29.33 9.58
CA TYR A 514 21.62 -29.63 8.94
C TYR A 514 21.80 -30.24 7.55
N ASP A 515 22.64 -29.62 6.70
CA ASP A 515 22.97 -30.14 5.37
C ASP A 515 23.63 -31.53 5.46
N PHE A 516 24.50 -31.74 6.46
CA PHE A 516 25.10 -33.05 6.69
C PHE A 516 24.09 -34.11 7.21
N ALA A 517 23.10 -33.70 8.01
CA ALA A 517 22.11 -34.60 8.59
C ALA A 517 21.08 -35.15 7.58
N LEU A 518 20.84 -34.43 6.49
CA LEU A 518 19.95 -34.82 5.39
C LEU A 518 20.63 -35.69 4.32
N SER A 519 21.95 -35.85 4.37
CA SER A 519 22.64 -36.75 3.43
C SER A 519 22.34 -38.22 3.79
N GLU A 520 21.61 -38.92 2.93
CA GLU A 520 21.10 -40.29 3.17
C GLU A 520 22.17 -41.41 3.13
N THR A 521 23.46 -41.07 3.15
CA THR A 521 24.48 -42.03 2.72
C THR A 521 25.10 -42.92 3.80
N TYR A 522 24.87 -42.73 5.11
CA TYR A 522 25.46 -43.63 6.14
C TYR A 522 24.77 -43.55 7.53
N ASP A 523 24.75 -44.66 8.29
CA ASP A 523 24.23 -44.76 9.66
C ASP A 523 25.22 -44.17 10.70
N TRP A 524 25.05 -42.88 10.99
CA TRP A 524 25.96 -42.06 11.79
C TRP A 524 25.47 -41.74 13.21
N ARG A 525 24.75 -42.66 13.87
CA ARG A 525 24.17 -42.45 15.22
C ARG A 525 25.16 -41.93 16.27
N ASN A 526 26.37 -42.49 16.33
CA ASN A 526 27.39 -42.05 17.29
C ASN A 526 28.02 -40.69 16.94
N PHE A 527 28.05 -40.34 15.65
CA PHE A 527 28.61 -39.06 15.19
C PHE A 527 27.67 -37.90 15.51
N ARG A 528 26.34 -38.11 15.43
CA ARG A 528 25.33 -37.11 15.81
C ARG A 528 25.41 -36.75 17.30
N ILE A 529 25.60 -37.76 18.17
CA ILE A 529 25.79 -37.55 19.62
C ILE A 529 27.12 -36.83 19.89
N LEU A 530 28.21 -37.21 19.21
CA LEU A 530 29.50 -36.55 19.36
C LEU A 530 29.47 -35.09 18.89
N ALA A 531 28.82 -34.81 17.76
CA ALA A 531 28.63 -33.46 17.25
C ALA A 531 27.80 -32.59 18.21
N PHE A 532 26.73 -33.16 18.79
CA PHE A 532 25.94 -32.49 19.81
C PHE A 532 26.76 -32.16 21.06
N ILE A 533 27.56 -33.11 21.56
CA ILE A 533 28.44 -32.91 22.71
C ILE A 533 29.47 -31.81 22.41
N LEU A 534 30.13 -31.86 21.25
CA LEU A 534 31.12 -30.85 20.85
C LEU A 534 30.51 -29.45 20.71
N TYR A 535 29.29 -29.37 20.16
CA TYR A 535 28.53 -28.13 20.07
C TYR A 535 28.24 -27.55 21.47
N VAL A 536 27.74 -28.37 22.41
CA VAL A 536 27.48 -27.94 23.79
C VAL A 536 28.77 -27.50 24.51
N PHE A 537 29.87 -28.24 24.34
CA PHE A 537 31.17 -27.88 24.94
C PHE A 537 31.73 -26.56 24.39
N SER A 538 31.59 -26.32 23.08
CA SER A 538 32.02 -25.05 22.47
C SER A 538 31.25 -23.85 23.06
N PHE A 539 29.97 -24.03 23.34
CA PHE A 539 29.10 -23.04 23.97
C PHE A 539 29.54 -22.71 25.40
N LEU A 540 29.88 -23.74 26.18
CA LEU A 540 30.32 -23.60 27.57
C LEU A 540 31.65 -22.82 27.67
N ILE A 541 32.58 -23.05 26.75
CA ILE A 541 33.88 -22.37 26.71
C ILE A 541 33.70 -20.88 26.41
N ILE A 542 32.86 -20.53 25.43
CA ILE A 542 32.59 -19.13 25.07
C ILE A 542 31.89 -18.42 26.23
N TYR A 543 30.94 -19.09 26.90
CA TYR A 543 30.26 -18.57 28.09
C TYR A 543 31.22 -18.25 29.23
N ILE A 544 32.19 -19.14 29.51
CA ILE A 544 33.22 -18.92 30.53
C ILE A 544 34.12 -17.73 30.16
N ILE A 545 34.54 -17.63 28.90
CA ILE A 545 35.39 -16.51 28.42
C ILE A 545 34.66 -15.17 28.57
N LEU A 546 33.35 -15.13 28.25
CA LEU A 546 32.54 -13.92 28.38
C LEU A 546 32.38 -13.49 29.85
N ILE A 547 32.17 -14.45 30.77
CA ILE A 547 32.11 -14.18 32.21
C ILE A 547 33.44 -13.58 32.68
N PHE A 548 34.58 -14.15 32.30
CA PHE A 548 35.90 -13.61 32.68
C PHE A 548 36.14 -12.21 32.11
N TYR A 549 35.71 -11.95 30.87
CA TYR A 549 35.79 -10.63 30.26
C TYR A 549 34.94 -9.59 31.00
N LEU A 550 33.72 -9.95 31.40
CA LEU A 550 32.80 -9.08 32.13
C LEU A 550 33.24 -8.85 33.58
N PHE A 551 33.82 -9.86 34.25
CA PHE A 551 34.45 -9.71 35.57
C PHE A 551 35.54 -8.64 35.56
N LYS A 552 36.32 -8.54 34.47
CA LYS A 552 37.41 -7.58 34.33
C LYS A 552 36.91 -6.12 34.18
N LYS A 553 35.65 -5.91 33.78
CA LYS A 553 35.06 -4.58 33.52
C LYS A 553 34.18 -4.02 34.65
N LYS A 554 33.97 -4.75 35.76
CA LYS A 554 33.12 -4.36 36.91
C LYS A 554 31.63 -4.04 36.58
N GLU A 555 31.14 -4.33 35.37
CA GLU A 555 29.74 -4.12 34.95
C GLU A 555 28.89 -5.40 35.07
N ILE A 556 28.83 -5.98 36.27
CA ILE A 556 28.34 -7.36 36.48
C ILE A 556 26.80 -7.50 36.44
N LEU A 557 26.05 -6.48 36.86
CA LEU A 557 24.64 -6.67 37.25
C LEU A 557 23.60 -6.59 36.13
N LYS A 558 23.87 -5.87 35.03
CA LYS A 558 22.90 -5.71 33.93
C LYS A 558 23.05 -6.74 32.82
N SER A 559 24.23 -7.33 32.65
CA SER A 559 24.59 -8.16 31.49
C SER A 559 24.36 -9.66 31.72
N LEU A 560 24.43 -10.15 32.96
CA LEU A 560 24.17 -11.56 33.27
C LEU A 560 22.71 -11.98 32.98
N SER A 561 21.73 -11.11 33.23
CA SER A 561 20.31 -11.41 33.00
C SER A 561 19.98 -11.69 31.54
N TYR A 562 20.60 -10.96 30.61
CA TYR A 562 20.39 -11.17 29.17
C TYR A 562 21.00 -12.48 28.68
N LEU A 563 22.16 -12.86 29.25
CA LEU A 563 22.84 -14.09 28.89
C LEU A 563 22.08 -15.33 29.43
N SER A 564 21.49 -15.23 30.63
CA SER A 564 20.62 -16.27 31.18
C SER A 564 19.34 -16.46 30.37
N ILE A 565 18.73 -15.36 29.89
CA ILE A 565 17.53 -15.40 29.03
C ILE A 565 17.86 -16.00 27.66
N ALA A 566 19.00 -15.63 27.05
CA ALA A 566 19.44 -16.19 25.78
C ALA A 566 19.70 -17.71 25.86
N LEU A 567 20.29 -18.19 26.97
CA LEU A 567 20.49 -19.61 27.25
C LEU A 567 19.18 -20.38 27.46
N PHE A 568 18.18 -19.76 28.09
CA PHE A 568 16.88 -20.37 28.30
C PHE A 568 16.10 -20.49 26.98
N LEU A 569 16.12 -19.46 26.14
CA LEU A 569 15.44 -19.45 24.86
C LEU A 569 16.08 -20.40 23.84
N SER A 570 17.42 -20.52 23.83
CA SER A 570 18.10 -21.47 22.96
C SER A 570 17.82 -22.93 23.36
N LEU A 571 17.62 -23.21 24.65
CA LEU A 571 17.17 -24.53 25.12
C LEU A 571 15.76 -24.87 24.65
N ILE A 572 14.83 -23.90 24.72
CA ILE A 572 13.44 -24.07 24.26
C ILE A 572 13.42 -24.37 22.75
N LEU A 573 14.18 -23.63 21.95
CA LEU A 573 14.31 -23.86 20.50
C LEU A 573 14.84 -25.25 20.18
N LEU A 574 15.81 -25.76 20.95
CA LEU A 574 16.33 -27.12 20.80
C LEU A 574 15.26 -28.19 21.06
N THR A 575 14.41 -27.98 22.06
CA THR A 575 13.36 -28.95 22.43
C THR A 575 12.11 -28.89 21.55
N SER A 576 11.96 -27.82 20.75
CA SER A 576 10.75 -27.54 19.97
C SER A 576 10.84 -27.96 18.49
N PHE A 577 12.01 -28.43 18.03
CA PHE A 577 12.22 -28.82 16.63
C PHE A 577 12.03 -30.35 16.41
N PRO A 578 11.22 -30.77 15.41
CA PRO A 578 10.83 -32.17 15.22
C PRO A 578 11.97 -33.20 15.14
N PRO A 579 13.11 -32.96 14.44
CA PRO A 579 14.15 -33.98 14.31
C PRO A 579 14.94 -34.23 15.61
N TYR A 580 14.86 -33.34 16.62
CA TYR A 580 15.48 -33.53 17.93
C TYR A 580 14.50 -34.01 19.01
N TYR A 581 13.19 -33.78 18.81
CA TYR A 581 12.13 -34.32 19.67
C TYR A 581 12.23 -35.84 19.79
N ASP A 582 12.50 -36.54 18.68
CA ASP A 582 12.67 -38.00 18.67
C ASP A 582 14.00 -38.47 19.28
N ILE A 583 15.06 -37.66 19.23
CA ILE A 583 16.36 -37.96 19.88
C ILE A 583 16.24 -37.82 21.40
N ILE A 584 15.55 -36.79 21.88
CA ILE A 584 15.38 -36.49 23.32
C ILE A 584 14.48 -37.55 23.99
N LYS A 585 13.50 -38.11 23.27
CA LYS A 585 12.67 -39.22 23.77
C LYS A 585 13.46 -40.51 24.03
N TYR A 586 14.63 -40.65 23.42
CA TYR A 586 15.46 -41.86 23.47
C TYR A 586 16.56 -41.83 24.53
N ILE A 587 16.91 -40.66 25.06
CA ILE A 587 17.91 -40.50 26.12
C ILE A 587 17.19 -40.61 27.47
N TYR A 588 17.43 -41.70 28.21
CA TYR A 588 16.81 -42.00 29.50
C TYR A 588 16.73 -40.76 30.41
N TRP A 589 15.54 -40.51 30.97
CA TRP A 589 15.17 -39.34 31.78
C TRP A 589 16.17 -39.00 32.91
N GLU A 590 16.89 -39.98 33.44
CA GLU A 590 17.91 -39.80 34.47
C GLU A 590 19.14 -38.98 34.01
N TYR A 591 19.52 -39.04 32.73
CA TYR A 591 20.60 -38.22 32.19
C TYR A 591 20.19 -36.75 32.01
N ILE A 592 18.92 -36.50 31.68
CA ILE A 592 18.36 -35.15 31.56
C ILE A 592 18.36 -34.46 32.93
N THR A 593 18.04 -35.18 34.00
CA THR A 593 18.11 -34.62 35.37
C THR A 593 19.54 -34.30 35.83
N GLY A 594 20.54 -35.11 35.44
CA GLY A 594 21.95 -34.80 35.72
C GLY A 594 22.46 -33.57 34.95
N ILE A 595 22.03 -33.43 33.70
CA ILE A 595 22.36 -32.29 32.84
C ILE A 595 21.69 -31.01 33.37
N LEU A 596 20.40 -31.05 33.72
CA LEU A 596 19.69 -29.92 34.33
C LEU A 596 20.26 -29.54 35.70
N GLY A 597 20.74 -30.51 36.48
CA GLY A 597 21.46 -30.28 37.73
C GLY A 597 22.74 -29.44 37.54
N TYR A 598 23.54 -29.76 36.52
CA TYR A 598 24.73 -28.97 36.17
C TYR A 598 24.39 -27.55 35.68
N PHE A 599 23.22 -27.36 35.06
CA PHE A 599 22.74 -26.05 34.59
C PHE A 599 22.11 -25.17 35.67
N SER A 600 21.90 -25.68 36.89
CA SER A 600 21.40 -24.87 38.03
C SER A 600 22.51 -24.07 38.73
N LEU A 601 23.77 -24.50 38.59
CA LEU A 601 24.93 -23.88 39.22
C LEU A 601 25.19 -22.42 38.80
N PRO A 602 25.06 -22.03 37.52
CA PRO A 602 25.16 -20.63 37.08
C PRO A 602 24.07 -19.73 37.67
N PHE A 603 22.87 -20.28 37.92
CA PHE A 603 21.74 -19.56 38.49
C PHE A 603 21.99 -19.22 39.97
N VAL A 604 22.52 -20.19 40.72
CA VAL A 604 22.89 -20.01 42.14
C VAL A 604 24.06 -19.02 42.27
N LEU A 605 25.09 -19.13 41.43
CA LEU A 605 26.21 -18.18 41.42
C LEU A 605 25.78 -16.74 41.08
N SER A 606 24.80 -16.58 40.19
CA SER A 606 24.25 -15.26 39.83
C SER A 606 23.54 -14.60 41.02
N PHE A 607 22.80 -15.38 41.81
CA PHE A 607 22.15 -14.89 43.04
C PHE A 607 23.16 -14.52 44.13
N VAL A 608 24.23 -15.29 44.29
CA VAL A 608 25.31 -14.99 45.24
C VAL A 608 26.03 -13.68 44.85
N CYS A 609 26.31 -13.45 43.56
CA CYS A 609 26.91 -12.21 43.07
C CYS A 609 26.00 -10.99 43.28
N LEU A 610 24.68 -11.14 43.08
CA LEU A 610 23.68 -10.10 43.37
C LEU A 610 23.64 -9.73 44.86
N TYR A 611 23.70 -10.73 45.74
CA TYR A 611 23.72 -10.54 47.19
C TYR A 611 24.98 -9.81 47.67
N VAL A 612 26.15 -10.13 47.10
CA VAL A 612 27.42 -9.45 47.40
C VAL A 612 27.41 -8.00 46.89
N ALA A 613 26.91 -7.75 45.67
CA ALA A 613 26.89 -6.40 45.10
C ALA A 613 25.96 -5.44 45.87
N LYS A 614 24.83 -5.95 46.39
CA LYS A 614 23.90 -5.14 47.21
C LYS A 614 24.49 -4.75 48.57
N ARG A 615 25.39 -5.57 49.14
CA ARG A 615 25.96 -5.36 50.47
C ARG A 615 27.18 -4.41 50.49
N TYR A 616 27.84 -4.22 49.34
CA TYR A 616 29.06 -3.39 49.23
C TYR A 616 28.91 -2.15 48.33
N GLY A 617 27.77 -1.96 47.66
CA GLY A 617 27.52 -0.86 46.71
C GLY A 617 27.20 0.52 47.31
N GLU A 618 26.84 0.61 48.60
CA GLU A 618 26.39 1.87 49.22
C GLU A 618 27.54 2.84 49.61
N ILE A 619 28.81 2.44 49.50
CA ILE A 619 29.95 3.26 49.96
C ILE A 619 30.48 4.23 48.89
N LEU A 620 29.99 4.18 47.64
CA LEU A 620 30.66 4.84 46.50
C LEU A 620 29.93 6.04 45.86
N ILE A 621 28.82 6.53 46.41
CA ILE A 621 28.09 7.67 45.83
C ILE A 621 27.86 8.78 46.87
N VAL A 622 28.93 9.49 47.25
CA VAL A 622 28.82 10.87 47.75
C VAL A 622 30.01 11.67 47.19
N LYS A 623 29.81 12.38 46.08
CA LYS A 623 30.33 13.74 45.78
C LYS A 623 30.13 14.17 44.30
N GLY A 624 29.38 15.26 44.10
CA GLY A 624 29.34 16.16 42.92
C GLY A 624 28.57 15.62 41.71
N GLU A 625 27.60 16.28 41.08
CA GLU A 625 27.25 17.71 40.95
C GLU A 625 25.72 17.89 40.71
N GLU A 626 25.22 19.10 40.98
CA GLU A 626 23.82 19.53 40.81
C GLU A 626 23.35 19.62 39.35
N ILE A 627 22.09 19.25 39.09
CA ILE A 627 21.42 19.43 37.80
C ILE A 627 20.72 20.79 37.76
N LYS A 628 21.15 21.69 36.85
CA LYS A 628 20.43 22.92 36.51
C LYS A 628 19.17 22.61 35.69
N ILE A 629 18.04 23.19 36.11
CA ILE A 629 16.77 23.21 35.36
C ILE A 629 16.90 24.23 34.21
N PRO A 630 16.48 23.92 32.97
CA PRO A 630 16.55 24.89 31.88
C PRO A 630 15.52 26.02 32.10
N THR A 631 15.99 27.25 32.06
CA THR A 631 15.18 28.46 32.02
C THR A 631 14.46 28.62 30.68
N ALA A 632 13.32 29.33 30.70
CA ALA A 632 12.53 29.68 29.52
C ALA A 632 13.42 30.24 28.38
N PRO A 633 13.08 29.97 27.10
CA PRO A 633 13.86 30.47 25.98
C PRO A 633 13.89 32.00 26.00
N THR A 634 15.09 32.56 25.91
CA THR A 634 15.28 34.01 25.78
C THR A 634 14.72 34.48 24.43
N PHE A 635 13.93 35.55 24.48
CA PHE A 635 13.35 36.20 23.30
C PHE A 635 14.44 36.68 22.33
N PRO A 636 14.18 36.68 21.02
CA PRO A 636 14.93 37.48 20.07
C PRO A 636 14.95 38.95 20.51
N PRO A 637 16.05 39.70 20.33
CA PRO A 637 16.17 41.10 20.76
C PRO A 637 15.05 42.01 20.23
N GLU A 638 14.50 41.70 19.04
CA GLU A 638 13.41 42.47 18.42
C GLU A 638 12.04 42.31 19.14
N LEU A 639 11.91 41.33 20.03
CA LEU A 639 10.68 41.03 20.77
C LEU A 639 10.73 41.45 22.25
N GLU A 640 11.81 42.08 22.72
CA GLU A 640 11.93 42.65 24.09
C GLU A 640 10.94 43.80 24.39
N GLN A 641 10.15 44.21 23.40
CA GLN A 641 9.07 45.19 23.54
C GLN A 641 7.76 44.59 24.09
N TYR A 642 7.72 43.28 24.33
CA TYR A 642 6.57 42.55 24.86
C TYR A 642 6.92 41.83 26.17
N SER A 643 5.95 41.72 27.07
CA SER A 643 6.05 41.12 28.41
C SER A 643 4.86 40.18 28.66
N ASP A 644 4.92 39.34 29.71
CA ASP A 644 3.83 38.44 30.11
C ASP A 644 3.32 37.50 28.99
N ALA A 645 4.25 36.94 28.19
CA ALA A 645 3.90 36.06 27.09
C ALA A 645 3.40 34.69 27.59
N GLU A 646 2.16 34.37 27.26
CA GLU A 646 1.50 33.10 27.58
C GLU A 646 1.11 32.41 26.28
N TYR A 647 1.49 31.14 26.15
CA TYR A 647 1.08 30.33 25.00
C TYR A 647 -0.43 30.06 25.07
N ILE A 648 -1.16 30.39 24.01
CA ILE A 648 -2.62 30.25 23.97
C ILE A 648 -3.14 29.29 22.90
N GLY A 649 -2.28 28.85 21.96
CA GLY A 649 -2.66 27.84 20.97
C GLY A 649 -1.82 27.90 19.68
N GLY A 650 -2.21 27.09 18.69
CA GLY A 650 -1.67 27.11 17.33
C GLY A 650 -2.78 27.29 16.30
N GLY A 651 -2.46 27.86 15.14
CA GLY A 651 -3.39 28.02 14.03
C GLY A 651 -2.64 28.38 12.74
N GLY A 652 -2.84 27.58 11.69
CA GLY A 652 -2.02 27.63 10.47
C GLY A 652 -0.55 27.25 10.74
N PHE A 653 0.38 27.99 10.15
CA PHE A 653 1.82 27.70 10.18
C PHE A 653 2.60 28.24 11.39
N ALA A 654 1.92 28.62 12.48
CA ALA A 654 2.55 29.34 13.59
C ALA A 654 1.93 29.10 14.96
N TRP A 655 2.74 29.35 15.99
CA TRP A 655 2.33 29.38 17.39
C TRP A 655 1.81 30.76 17.78
N VAL A 656 0.76 30.80 18.60
CA VAL A 656 0.13 32.04 19.05
C VAL A 656 0.33 32.21 20.56
N PHE A 657 0.82 33.37 20.93
CA PHE A 657 1.03 33.79 22.31
C PHE A 657 0.18 35.02 22.59
N ARG A 658 -0.38 35.10 23.80
CA ARG A 658 -0.90 36.35 24.34
C ARG A 658 0.24 37.07 25.06
N ALA A 659 0.48 38.34 24.76
CA ALA A 659 1.52 39.13 25.42
C ALA A 659 1.06 40.57 25.67
N THR A 660 1.78 41.30 26.51
CA THR A 660 1.53 42.70 26.85
C THR A 660 2.63 43.57 26.24
N ARG A 661 2.25 44.54 25.40
CA ARG A 661 3.18 45.53 24.82
C ARG A 661 3.55 46.59 25.87
N LYS A 662 4.66 47.31 25.66
CA LYS A 662 5.14 48.39 26.56
C LYS A 662 4.10 49.47 26.92
N ASP A 663 3.07 49.69 26.10
CA ASP A 663 1.97 50.63 26.37
C ASP A 663 0.81 50.03 27.18
N GLY A 664 0.98 48.80 27.70
CA GLY A 664 0.00 48.09 28.53
C GLY A 664 -1.11 47.37 27.75
N LYS A 665 -1.11 47.42 26.41
CA LYS A 665 -2.10 46.72 25.59
C LYS A 665 -1.78 45.24 25.47
N LYS A 666 -2.81 44.39 25.59
CA LYS A 666 -2.72 42.97 25.30
C LYS A 666 -2.79 42.74 23.79
N VAL A 667 -1.85 41.96 23.28
CA VAL A 667 -1.70 41.63 21.86
C VAL A 667 -1.53 40.12 21.69
N ALA A 668 -1.85 39.63 20.50
CA ALA A 668 -1.50 38.28 20.06
C ALA A 668 -0.19 38.34 19.27
N ILE A 669 0.80 37.54 19.65
CA ILE A 669 2.06 37.38 18.93
C ILE A 669 2.02 36.03 18.23
N LYS A 670 2.09 36.03 16.91
CA LYS A 670 2.13 34.82 16.09
C LYS A 670 3.57 34.60 15.60
N ILE A 671 4.15 33.44 15.90
CA ILE A 671 5.54 33.08 15.58
C ILE A 671 5.55 31.84 14.70
N PRO A 672 6.12 31.87 13.48
CA PRO A 672 6.21 30.69 12.61
C PRO A 672 6.80 29.49 13.33
N ALA A 673 6.13 28.34 13.20
CA ALA A 673 6.52 27.11 13.89
C ALA A 673 7.80 26.50 13.28
N ILE A 674 8.04 26.78 11.99
CA ILE A 674 9.20 26.31 11.23
C ILE A 674 9.80 27.53 10.51
N LYS A 675 11.13 27.63 10.52
CA LYS A 675 11.89 28.73 9.93
C LYS A 675 12.51 28.29 8.59
N ASP A 676 11.65 27.97 7.62
CA ASP A 676 12.03 27.71 6.22
C ASP A 676 11.35 28.70 5.28
N GLU A 677 11.87 28.81 4.06
CA GLU A 677 11.48 29.82 3.07
C GLU A 677 10.03 29.65 2.60
N LYS A 678 9.56 28.40 2.44
CA LYS A 678 8.20 28.08 2.01
C LYS A 678 7.19 28.45 3.10
N THR A 679 7.45 28.04 4.34
CA THR A 679 6.61 28.40 5.51
C THR A 679 6.60 29.91 5.74
N GLY A 680 7.73 30.59 5.55
CA GLY A 680 7.83 32.04 5.62
C GLY A 680 6.95 32.75 4.59
N ALA A 681 6.93 32.29 3.35
CA ALA A 681 6.10 32.86 2.28
C ALA A 681 4.59 32.73 2.57
N PHE A 682 4.15 31.56 3.04
CA PHE A 682 2.74 31.35 3.44
C PHE A 682 2.35 32.19 4.66
N PHE A 683 3.23 32.28 5.66
CA PHE A 683 2.98 33.11 6.83
C PHE A 683 2.82 34.59 6.47
N LEU A 684 3.68 35.12 5.59
CA LEU A 684 3.58 36.51 5.12
C LEU A 684 2.30 36.76 4.32
N ARG A 685 1.87 35.80 3.49
CA ARG A 685 0.60 35.89 2.74
C ARG A 685 -0.61 35.90 3.67
N GLU A 686 -0.60 35.07 4.72
CA GLU A 686 -1.65 35.06 5.75
C GLU A 686 -1.74 36.40 6.49
N VAL A 687 -0.60 36.97 6.89
CA VAL A 687 -0.54 38.29 7.54
C VAL A 687 -1.02 39.41 6.59
N ALA A 688 -0.67 39.34 5.30
CA ALA A 688 -1.13 40.30 4.29
C ALA A 688 -2.65 40.22 4.07
N ASN A 689 -3.23 39.03 4.15
CA ASN A 689 -4.69 38.87 4.06
C ASN A 689 -5.38 39.48 5.29
N TRP A 690 -4.80 39.31 6.49
CA TRP A 690 -5.37 39.91 7.71
C TRP A 690 -5.30 41.43 7.73
N SER A 691 -4.25 42.04 7.19
CA SER A 691 -4.16 43.50 7.12
C SER A 691 -5.19 44.13 6.16
N ALA A 692 -5.75 43.33 5.24
CA ALA A 692 -6.82 43.74 4.34
C ALA A 692 -8.24 43.48 4.90
N LEU A 693 -8.38 42.79 6.03
CA LEU A 693 -9.67 42.49 6.64
C LEU A 693 -10.08 43.58 7.65
N GLU A 694 -11.25 44.18 7.45
CA GLU A 694 -11.89 45.04 8.46
C GLU A 694 -12.82 44.20 9.35
N HIS A 695 -12.29 43.71 10.47
CA HIS A 695 -13.04 42.89 11.42
C HIS A 695 -12.78 43.33 12.87
N GLU A 696 -13.82 43.38 13.70
CA GLU A 696 -13.76 43.90 15.08
C GLU A 696 -12.77 43.16 15.99
N ASN A 697 -12.52 41.88 15.69
CA ASN A 697 -11.58 41.04 16.43
C ASN A 697 -10.14 41.05 15.87
N ILE A 698 -9.87 41.80 14.79
CA ILE A 698 -8.53 41.98 14.24
C ILE A 698 -8.01 43.33 14.73
N VAL A 699 -7.01 43.30 15.60
CA VAL A 699 -6.35 44.52 16.09
C VAL A 699 -5.57 45.12 14.91
N LYS A 700 -5.99 46.29 14.40
CA LYS A 700 -5.22 47.05 13.39
C LYS A 700 -3.79 47.25 13.93
N LEU A 701 -2.80 46.79 13.14
CA LEU A 701 -1.37 46.87 13.47
C LEU A 701 -0.94 48.31 13.75
#